data_AF-A0A549SXR6-F1
#
_entry.id   AF-A0A549SXR6-F1
#
_cell.length_a   1.000
_cell.length_b   1.000
_cell.length_c   1.000
_cell.angle_alpha   90.00
_cell.angle_beta   90.00
_cell.angle_gamma   90.00
#
_symmetry.space_group_name_H-M   'P 1'
#
loop_
_entity.id
_entity.type
_entity.pdbx_description
1 polymer ?
#
loop_
_entity_poly.entity_id
_entity_poly.type
_entity_poly.pdbx_seq_one_letter_code
_entity_poly.pdbx_strand_id
1 'polypeptide(L)'
;MSPTAKERFWRRALILFSLASLMAGLVVAFIGSPGVARWIWAAGAVPVAASLAIAIIRDLRAGRTGVDAIAFLSMAAALALGETLAGVIVAVMYAGGNVLEDLAVGRAERDLRSLVDRAPRSAHRRVAQEIEDVPIDAIRVGDMLLVRAGEVVPVDGQIASSEASLDESAVTGEPLPVIRHAGEAVLSGTVNAGEAFEMQASALAGESAYAGIVALVTAAQSAKAPFMRMADRYALLLLPAALLVAGAAWALSQDPVRGLAVLVAATPCPLILAAPAAFIAGASQAARRGILIKGGGPLEALARTRTVMFDKTGTLTVGGARLVAIETAPDEAQDEALRLAASLEQASHHVIAAAIVSAATQRGLALQVPRNVRETLGTGIAGEVEGAALRVGSLSFVHQGTPVADWAARAARRASWRSALTVFISVDGRPIAALLLADELRREAPRAVRALRDIGVSKIIMVTGDRPDAAETIAAALDLDAVLADRVPSDKVDAVAMEQRLAPTLMVGDGINDAPALAAADVGVAMGARGASASSEAADVVILVDRIDSVPEAVAIARRTRAIALQSIVVGMTLSGVTMAAAAFGFVTPVAGALIQEAIDIAVILNALRALGPGVAAGRTPMPETAARALRKGHEEITACLDRLRQIADALDEAPPQRAADYILEADRLVGETILAHEREDESAIYPRISSFLPDGAALGAMSRAHREIRHQARLLARLSDGLRDNEPDKYAIRDGQRIIESIEALARLHNAQEEDIYEQAASPPLGRERARTIERARTEGAASALDRVSDAMRGARWRRRLALGALALAIMLGSVWLYGRWGSPFRSPSVTAEGVVEAIGATPIETRISGRIEAVYCDRGTKVVAGQICAEIDPGPYRTIASQSKADLTSATRRLEQAKAHLARVRKQIESGRPKARFMTMLEAAQRRVAAEEESYASSRAALRAAEDDLARTKIAAPVAGTVVARDAEVGQTVGDAHKALFLVSTDPGVVKIDAILHEADEIGEVRIGSPATFVVASLPKRVFSGQVTQISRLAPGAAKAASYRIVLDAPNADLLLAPKMTATIAIEPEKNAPSFHRPSGVEPRPIE
;
A
#
# COMPACT_ATOMS: atom_id res chain seq x y z
N MET A 1 22.27 -0.88 -23.86
CA MET A 1 21.19 -1.00 -22.85
C MET A 1 20.73 -2.45 -22.81
N SER A 2 20.64 -3.05 -21.62
CA SER A 2 20.03 -4.38 -21.47
C SER A 2 18.57 -4.36 -21.96
N PRO A 3 17.99 -5.51 -22.37
CA PRO A 3 16.58 -5.59 -22.79
C PRO A 3 15.62 -4.96 -21.77
N THR A 4 15.91 -5.13 -20.48
CA THR A 4 15.15 -4.59 -19.34
C THR A 4 15.29 -3.09 -19.15
N ALA A 5 16.42 -2.49 -19.56
CA ALA A 5 16.61 -1.04 -19.53
C ALA A 5 15.82 -0.34 -20.64
N LYS A 6 15.76 -0.96 -21.82
CA LYS A 6 14.98 -0.45 -22.97
C LYS A 6 13.48 -0.47 -22.67
N GLU A 7 12.99 -1.54 -22.04
CA GLU A 7 11.59 -1.68 -21.64
C GLU A 7 11.19 -0.65 -20.56
N ARG A 8 12.03 -0.44 -19.55
CA ARG A 8 11.83 0.63 -18.54
C ARG A 8 11.81 2.02 -19.13
N PHE A 9 12.69 2.31 -20.09
CA PHE A 9 12.68 3.59 -20.81
C PHE A 9 11.36 3.81 -21.55
N TRP A 10 10.88 2.82 -22.30
CA TRP A 10 9.60 2.91 -23.01
C TRP A 10 8.40 3.09 -22.07
N ARG A 11 8.34 2.37 -20.94
CA ARG A 11 7.29 2.55 -19.92
C ARG A 11 7.27 3.98 -19.37
N ARG A 12 8.46 4.54 -19.06
CA ARG A 12 8.61 5.94 -18.60
C ARG A 12 8.23 6.96 -19.67
N ALA A 13 8.56 6.71 -20.93
CA ALA A 13 8.16 7.58 -22.03
C ALA A 13 6.64 7.61 -22.21
N LEU A 14 5.98 6.45 -22.13
CA LEU A 14 4.52 6.32 -22.26
C LEU A 14 3.77 7.05 -21.13
N ILE A 15 4.20 6.90 -19.87
CA ILE A 15 3.58 7.65 -18.77
C ILE A 15 3.78 9.16 -18.92
N LEU A 16 4.99 9.62 -19.24
CA LEU A 16 5.26 11.05 -19.41
C LEU A 16 4.43 11.65 -20.53
N PHE A 17 4.27 10.92 -21.63
CA PHE A 17 3.45 11.33 -22.76
C PHE A 17 1.95 11.37 -22.40
N SER A 18 1.42 10.33 -21.76
CA SER A 18 0.02 10.30 -21.31
C SER A 18 -0.29 11.37 -20.26
N LEU A 19 0.64 11.65 -19.33
CA LEU A 19 0.52 12.70 -18.34
C LEU A 19 0.58 14.10 -18.98
N ALA A 20 1.48 14.31 -19.93
CA ALA A 20 1.56 15.56 -20.68
C ALA A 20 0.28 15.80 -21.49
N SER A 21 -0.27 14.76 -22.12
CA SER A 21 -1.56 14.81 -22.81
C SER A 21 -2.72 15.12 -21.86
N LEU A 22 -2.80 14.47 -20.68
CA LEU A 22 -3.80 14.76 -19.66
C LEU A 22 -3.76 16.24 -19.26
N MET A 23 -2.57 16.75 -18.90
CA MET A 23 -2.38 18.15 -18.49
C MET A 23 -2.70 19.14 -19.62
N ALA A 24 -2.20 18.88 -20.83
CA ALA A 24 -2.46 19.74 -21.99
C ALA A 24 -3.95 19.79 -22.34
N GLY A 25 -4.64 18.64 -22.30
CA GLY A 25 -6.09 18.59 -22.56
C GLY A 25 -6.90 19.28 -21.46
N LEU A 26 -6.49 19.20 -20.19
CA LEU A 26 -7.12 19.97 -19.09
C LEU A 26 -6.98 21.48 -19.30
N VAL A 27 -5.79 21.95 -19.69
CA VAL A 27 -5.55 23.37 -20.00
C VAL A 27 -6.40 23.83 -21.18
N VAL A 28 -6.47 23.05 -22.27
CA VAL A 28 -7.26 23.38 -23.46
C VAL A 28 -8.77 23.34 -23.17
N ALA A 29 -9.24 22.41 -22.33
CA ALA A 29 -10.61 22.38 -21.86
C ALA A 29 -10.95 23.64 -21.04
N PHE A 30 -10.03 24.09 -20.18
CA PHE A 30 -10.20 25.29 -19.36
C PHE A 30 -10.22 26.59 -20.20
N ILE A 31 -9.47 26.64 -21.30
CA ILE A 31 -9.44 27.76 -22.26
C ILE A 31 -10.72 27.80 -23.14
N GLY A 32 -11.64 26.84 -22.98
CA GLY A 32 -12.94 26.83 -23.66
C GLY A 32 -12.96 26.07 -24.99
N SER A 33 -11.99 25.17 -25.23
CA SER A 33 -11.92 24.34 -26.46
C SER A 33 -12.08 22.83 -26.17
N PRO A 34 -13.26 22.37 -25.69
CA PRO A 34 -13.46 20.97 -25.29
C PRO A 34 -13.34 19.98 -26.45
N GLY A 35 -13.60 20.41 -27.70
CA GLY A 35 -13.39 19.57 -28.89
C GLY A 35 -11.92 19.19 -29.09
N VAL A 36 -11.00 20.14 -28.94
CA VAL A 36 -9.56 19.93 -29.07
C VAL A 36 -9.02 19.12 -27.89
N ALA A 37 -9.52 19.39 -26.67
CA ALA A 37 -9.15 18.63 -25.48
C ALA A 37 -9.41 17.12 -25.63
N ARG A 38 -10.55 16.72 -26.21
CA ARG A 38 -10.88 15.30 -26.48
C ARG A 38 -9.85 14.62 -27.36
N TRP A 39 -9.42 15.28 -28.44
CA TRP A 39 -8.38 14.74 -29.33
C TRP A 39 -7.02 14.65 -28.65
N ILE A 40 -6.67 15.63 -27.81
CA ILE A 40 -5.43 15.60 -27.03
C ILE A 40 -5.43 14.40 -26.08
N TRP A 41 -6.52 14.19 -25.32
CA TRP A 41 -6.65 13.04 -24.41
C TRP A 41 -6.64 11.70 -25.14
N ALA A 42 -7.34 11.59 -26.28
CA ALA A 42 -7.30 10.40 -27.12
C ALA A 42 -5.87 10.10 -27.60
N ALA A 43 -5.12 11.13 -28.03
CA ALA A 43 -3.74 10.98 -28.45
C ALA A 43 -2.84 10.43 -27.33
N GLY A 44 -3.11 10.76 -26.05
CA GLY A 44 -2.39 10.22 -24.89
C GLY A 44 -2.75 8.76 -24.55
N ALA A 45 -4.02 8.38 -24.73
CA ALA A 45 -4.51 7.05 -24.39
C ALA A 45 -4.17 5.98 -25.44
N VAL A 46 -4.23 6.32 -26.73
CA VAL A 46 -4.06 5.38 -27.85
C VAL A 46 -2.70 4.65 -27.84
N PRO A 47 -1.55 5.31 -27.65
CA PRO A 47 -0.26 4.62 -27.62
C PRO A 47 -0.13 3.63 -26.47
N VAL A 48 -0.69 3.96 -25.29
CA VAL A 48 -0.71 3.08 -24.13
C VAL A 48 -1.59 1.86 -24.42
N ALA A 49 -2.81 2.07 -24.91
CA ALA A 49 -3.72 0.99 -25.29
C ALA A 49 -3.13 0.08 -26.39
N ALA A 50 -2.46 0.65 -27.39
CA ALA A 50 -1.78 -0.11 -28.45
C ALA A 50 -0.61 -0.94 -27.90
N SER A 51 0.22 -0.34 -27.04
CA SER A 51 1.33 -1.06 -26.38
C SER A 51 0.83 -2.24 -25.55
N LEU A 52 -0.30 -2.05 -24.86
CA LEU A 52 -0.94 -3.06 -24.04
C LEU A 52 -1.57 -4.17 -24.87
N ALA A 53 -2.22 -3.82 -25.98
CA ALA A 53 -2.76 -4.80 -26.93
C ALA A 53 -1.66 -5.71 -27.48
N ILE A 54 -0.50 -5.15 -27.86
CA ILE A 54 0.65 -5.91 -28.34
C ILE A 54 1.16 -6.87 -27.25
N ALA A 55 1.25 -6.40 -26.00
CA ALA A 55 1.66 -7.23 -24.87
C ALA A 55 0.67 -8.39 -24.64
N ILE A 56 -0.62 -8.10 -24.60
CA ILE A 56 -1.69 -9.10 -24.42
C ILE A 56 -1.67 -10.15 -25.55
N ILE A 57 -1.52 -9.74 -26.82
CA ILE A 57 -1.42 -10.68 -27.95
C ILE A 57 -0.19 -11.58 -27.82
N ARG A 58 0.96 -11.02 -27.39
CA ARG A 58 2.18 -11.80 -27.17
C ARG A 58 1.99 -12.82 -26.06
N ASP A 59 1.35 -12.45 -24.96
CA ASP A 59 1.12 -13.34 -23.83
C ASP A 59 0.09 -14.42 -24.14
N LEU A 60 -0.98 -14.09 -24.85
CA LEU A 60 -1.96 -15.07 -25.37
C LEU A 60 -1.31 -16.11 -26.29
N ARG A 61 -0.43 -15.68 -27.21
CA ARG A 61 0.35 -16.59 -28.06
C ARG A 61 1.29 -17.50 -27.28
N ALA A 62 1.74 -17.05 -26.11
CA ALA A 62 2.56 -17.83 -25.19
C ALA A 62 1.72 -18.67 -24.20
N GLY A 63 0.38 -18.72 -24.35
CA GLY A 63 -0.52 -19.48 -23.49
C GLY A 63 -0.80 -18.84 -22.12
N ARG A 64 -0.45 -17.56 -21.93
CA ARG A 64 -0.66 -16.80 -20.69
C ARG A 64 -1.81 -15.81 -20.86
N THR A 65 -2.78 -15.82 -19.95
CA THR A 65 -3.82 -14.79 -19.87
C THR A 65 -3.47 -13.82 -18.74
N GLY A 66 -3.54 -12.52 -19.03
CA GLY A 66 -3.18 -11.45 -18.10
C GLY A 66 -4.41 -10.63 -17.69
N VAL A 67 -4.36 -10.10 -16.49
CA VAL A 67 -5.44 -9.28 -15.90
C VAL A 67 -5.52 -7.89 -16.54
N ASP A 68 -4.44 -7.50 -17.22
CA ASP A 68 -4.29 -6.28 -18.00
C ASP A 68 -5.35 -6.09 -19.09
N ALA A 69 -6.07 -7.17 -19.44
CA ALA A 69 -7.22 -7.13 -20.33
C ALA A 69 -8.31 -6.15 -19.86
N ILE A 70 -8.53 -6.00 -18.54
CA ILE A 70 -9.51 -5.03 -17.99
C ILE A 70 -9.08 -3.61 -18.34
N ALA A 71 -7.82 -3.25 -18.12
CA ALA A 71 -7.29 -1.92 -18.42
C ALA A 71 -7.38 -1.61 -19.93
N PHE A 72 -7.05 -2.58 -20.78
CA PHE A 72 -7.21 -2.45 -22.22
C PHE A 72 -8.68 -2.21 -22.62
N LEU A 73 -9.60 -3.03 -22.11
CA LEU A 73 -11.03 -2.90 -22.39
C LEU A 73 -11.59 -1.57 -21.90
N SER A 74 -11.19 -1.09 -20.72
CA SER A 74 -11.57 0.23 -20.19
C SER A 74 -11.09 1.36 -21.10
N MET A 75 -9.83 1.35 -21.56
CA MET A 75 -9.32 2.36 -22.49
C MET A 75 -10.02 2.28 -23.86
N ALA A 76 -10.22 1.08 -24.40
CA ALA A 76 -10.87 0.89 -25.69
C ALA A 76 -12.35 1.34 -25.66
N ALA A 77 -13.09 0.97 -24.60
CA ALA A 77 -14.46 1.39 -24.40
C ALA A 77 -14.58 2.90 -24.17
N ALA A 78 -13.67 3.50 -23.39
CA ALA A 78 -13.63 4.94 -23.19
C ALA A 78 -13.39 5.71 -24.51
N LEU A 79 -12.47 5.23 -25.35
CA LEU A 79 -12.23 5.82 -26.66
C LEU A 79 -13.43 5.65 -27.61
N ALA A 80 -14.07 4.47 -27.61
CA ALA A 80 -15.23 4.18 -28.44
C ALA A 80 -16.48 4.99 -28.04
N LEU A 81 -16.68 5.23 -26.75
CA LEU A 81 -17.82 5.98 -26.21
C LEU A 81 -17.59 7.50 -26.19
N GLY A 82 -16.40 7.97 -26.59
CA GLY A 82 -16.05 9.40 -26.57
C GLY A 82 -15.62 9.94 -25.20
N GLU A 83 -15.55 9.08 -24.18
CA GLU A 83 -15.08 9.33 -22.81
C GLU A 83 -13.54 9.41 -22.73
N THR A 84 -12.95 10.22 -23.60
CA THR A 84 -11.49 10.34 -23.81
C THR A 84 -10.73 10.78 -22.55
N LEU A 85 -11.34 11.58 -21.67
CA LEU A 85 -10.77 11.95 -20.38
C LEU A 85 -10.60 10.72 -19.46
N ALA A 86 -11.63 9.87 -19.36
CA ALA A 86 -11.52 8.62 -18.61
C ALA A 86 -10.45 7.71 -19.23
N GLY A 87 -10.41 7.62 -20.56
CA GLY A 87 -9.41 6.83 -21.28
C GLY A 87 -7.97 7.24 -20.99
N VAL A 88 -7.66 8.54 -21.00
CA VAL A 88 -6.29 9.02 -20.69
C VAL A 88 -5.94 8.87 -19.21
N ILE A 89 -6.92 9.01 -18.29
CA ILE A 89 -6.69 8.75 -16.86
C ILE A 89 -6.37 7.28 -16.63
N VAL A 90 -7.11 6.35 -17.25
CA VAL A 90 -6.81 4.92 -17.17
C VAL A 90 -5.44 4.60 -17.78
N ALA A 91 -5.07 5.28 -18.87
CA ALA A 91 -3.74 5.14 -19.46
C ALA A 91 -2.62 5.61 -18.51
N VAL A 92 -2.80 6.76 -17.85
CA VAL A 92 -1.88 7.27 -16.82
C VAL A 92 -1.84 6.33 -15.62
N MET A 93 -2.97 5.79 -15.17
CA MET A 93 -3.08 4.85 -14.06
C MET A 93 -2.33 3.54 -14.37
N TYR A 94 -2.53 2.96 -15.55
CA TYR A 94 -1.84 1.73 -15.97
C TYR A 94 -0.33 1.94 -16.12
N ALA A 95 0.09 3.00 -16.81
CA ALA A 95 1.50 3.31 -16.99
C ALA A 95 2.18 3.75 -15.66
N GLY A 96 1.43 4.45 -14.81
CA GLY A 96 1.77 4.88 -13.47
C GLY A 96 1.96 3.73 -12.51
N GLY A 97 1.02 2.79 -12.44
CA GLY A 97 1.09 1.59 -11.61
C GLY A 97 2.37 0.79 -11.87
N ASN A 98 2.72 0.59 -13.14
CA ASN A 98 3.98 -0.07 -13.53
C ASN A 98 5.24 0.68 -13.06
N VAL A 99 5.24 2.02 -13.12
CA VAL A 99 6.37 2.83 -12.66
C VAL A 99 6.44 2.89 -11.13
N LEU A 100 5.29 2.98 -10.46
CA LEU A 100 5.18 2.91 -9.00
C LEU A 100 5.63 1.54 -8.49
N GLU A 101 5.31 0.46 -9.20
CA GLU A 101 5.83 -0.88 -8.95
C GLU A 101 7.36 -0.90 -9.04
N ASP A 102 7.93 -0.47 -10.17
CA ASP A 102 9.38 -0.39 -10.36
C ASP A 102 10.07 0.45 -9.26
N LEU A 103 9.44 1.54 -8.82
CA LEU A 103 9.94 2.41 -7.75
C LEU A 103 9.82 1.78 -6.36
N ALA A 104 8.70 1.11 -6.06
CA ALA A 104 8.46 0.45 -4.79
C ALA A 104 9.37 -0.77 -4.63
N VAL A 105 9.45 -1.61 -5.66
CA VAL A 105 10.39 -2.73 -5.79
C VAL A 105 11.82 -2.20 -5.71
N GLY A 106 12.18 -1.22 -6.54
CA GLY A 106 13.52 -0.63 -6.54
C GLY A 106 13.92 0.02 -5.21
N ARG A 107 12.96 0.61 -4.47
CA ARG A 107 13.19 1.15 -3.13
C ARG A 107 13.43 0.04 -2.11
N ALA A 108 12.65 -1.04 -2.16
CA ALA A 108 12.81 -2.16 -1.26
C ALA A 108 14.07 -2.98 -1.57
N GLU A 109 14.46 -3.08 -2.85
CA GLU A 109 15.73 -3.67 -3.33
C GLU A 109 16.96 -2.82 -3.02
N ARG A 110 16.85 -1.50 -2.85
CA ARG A 110 18.01 -0.62 -2.70
C ARG A 110 18.90 -1.03 -1.54
N ASP A 111 18.30 -1.46 -0.44
CA ASP A 111 19.02 -1.89 0.76
C ASP A 111 19.72 -3.24 0.51
N LEU A 112 19.10 -4.15 -0.24
CA LEU A 112 19.72 -5.40 -0.67
C LEU A 112 20.85 -5.15 -1.69
N ARG A 113 20.68 -4.21 -2.63
CA ARG A 113 21.71 -3.78 -3.58
C ARG A 113 22.93 -3.21 -2.87
N SER A 114 22.76 -2.49 -1.76
CA SER A 114 23.91 -1.94 -1.02
C SER A 114 24.86 -3.01 -0.47
N LEU A 115 24.37 -4.22 -0.19
CA LEU A 115 25.19 -5.38 0.17
C LEU A 115 25.92 -5.93 -1.07
N VAL A 116 25.28 -5.94 -2.25
CA VAL A 116 25.91 -6.43 -3.48
C VAL A 116 26.92 -5.42 -4.06
N ASP A 117 26.59 -4.13 -4.02
CA ASP A 117 27.40 -3.06 -4.62
C ASP A 117 28.73 -2.84 -3.87
N ARG A 118 28.83 -3.30 -2.63
CA ARG A 118 30.06 -3.28 -1.82
C ARG A 118 31.02 -4.44 -2.12
N ALA A 119 30.62 -5.40 -2.95
CA ALA A 119 31.50 -6.51 -3.35
C ALA A 119 32.73 -5.97 -4.11
N PRO A 120 33.95 -6.23 -3.63
CA PRO A 120 35.16 -5.86 -4.37
C PRO A 120 35.20 -6.62 -5.70
N ARG A 121 35.61 -5.94 -6.77
CA ARG A 121 35.76 -6.53 -8.12
C ARG A 121 37.21 -6.86 -8.46
N SER A 122 38.12 -6.27 -7.71
CA SER A 122 39.56 -6.43 -7.83
C SER A 122 40.17 -6.51 -6.43
N ALA A 123 41.33 -7.14 -6.33
CA ALA A 123 42.14 -7.20 -5.12
C ALA A 123 43.60 -6.90 -5.43
N HIS A 124 44.35 -6.47 -4.42
CA HIS A 124 45.77 -6.15 -4.53
C HIS A 124 46.59 -7.37 -4.12
N ARG A 125 47.07 -8.15 -5.09
CA ARG A 125 47.92 -9.31 -4.82
C ARG A 125 49.37 -8.86 -4.71
N ARG A 126 50.05 -9.30 -3.66
CA ARG A 126 51.48 -9.09 -3.45
C ARG A 126 52.26 -10.24 -4.09
N VAL A 127 53.11 -9.91 -5.05
CA VAL A 127 54.05 -10.84 -5.68
C VAL A 127 55.47 -10.35 -5.39
N ALA A 128 56.17 -11.05 -4.49
CA ALA A 128 57.48 -10.64 -3.97
C ALA A 128 57.48 -9.23 -3.33
N GLN A 129 58.02 -8.23 -4.03
CA GLN A 129 58.08 -6.83 -3.57
C GLN A 129 57.09 -5.91 -4.30
N GLU A 130 56.36 -6.41 -5.29
CA GLU A 130 55.41 -5.63 -6.07
C GLU A 130 53.96 -5.97 -5.69
N ILE A 131 53.06 -5.01 -5.92
CA ILE A 131 51.62 -5.14 -5.70
C ILE A 131 50.96 -5.02 -7.07
N GLU A 132 50.18 -6.02 -7.45
CA GLU A 132 49.40 -6.03 -8.70
C GLU A 132 47.89 -6.07 -8.42
N ASP A 133 47.14 -5.26 -9.16
CA ASP A 133 45.68 -5.26 -9.10
C ASP A 133 45.15 -6.38 -10.00
N VAL A 134 44.56 -7.41 -9.39
CA VAL A 134 43.99 -8.56 -10.10
C VAL A 134 42.46 -8.56 -10.01
N PRO A 135 41.74 -9.03 -11.04
CA PRO A 135 40.32 -9.35 -10.91
C PRO A 135 40.11 -10.34 -9.76
N ILE A 136 39.01 -10.20 -9.02
CA ILE A 136 38.77 -11.03 -7.83
C ILE A 136 38.75 -12.54 -8.14
N ASP A 137 38.28 -12.92 -9.33
CA ASP A 137 38.25 -14.32 -9.81
C ASP A 137 39.64 -14.91 -10.09
N ALA A 138 40.69 -14.09 -10.14
CA ALA A 138 42.07 -14.53 -10.39
C ALA A 138 42.85 -14.85 -9.09
N ILE A 139 42.24 -14.61 -7.93
CA ILE A 139 42.81 -14.91 -6.61
C ILE A 139 42.80 -16.42 -6.37
N ARG A 140 43.90 -16.95 -5.86
CA ARG A 140 44.03 -18.35 -5.46
C ARG A 140 44.28 -18.46 -3.96
N VAL A 141 43.88 -19.61 -3.40
CA VAL A 141 44.22 -19.96 -2.00
C VAL A 141 45.74 -19.94 -1.83
N GLY A 142 46.21 -19.27 -0.78
CA GLY A 142 47.62 -19.04 -0.48
C GLY A 142 48.19 -17.72 -1.01
N ASP A 143 47.50 -17.01 -1.90
CA ASP A 143 47.93 -15.69 -2.38
C ASP A 143 48.02 -14.68 -1.23
N MET A 144 49.07 -13.87 -1.20
CA MET A 144 49.22 -12.77 -0.25
C MET A 144 48.52 -11.54 -0.80
N LEU A 145 47.56 -10.98 -0.06
CA LEU A 145 46.76 -9.84 -0.46
C LEU A 145 47.02 -8.66 0.49
N LEU A 146 47.15 -7.47 -0.08
CA LEU A 146 47.21 -6.22 0.68
C LEU A 146 45.81 -5.59 0.72
N VAL A 147 45.27 -5.37 1.91
CA VAL A 147 43.98 -4.68 2.11
C VAL A 147 44.25 -3.28 2.63
N ARG A 148 43.96 -2.25 1.82
CA ARG A 148 44.22 -0.85 2.21
C ARG A 148 43.19 -0.36 3.21
N ALA A 149 43.50 0.75 3.90
CA ALA A 149 42.58 1.42 4.81
C ALA A 149 41.26 1.76 4.09
N GLY A 150 40.12 1.39 4.69
CA GLY A 150 38.79 1.60 4.14
C GLY A 150 38.36 0.63 3.03
N GLU A 151 39.23 -0.29 2.60
CA GLU A 151 38.86 -1.32 1.63
C GLU A 151 38.12 -2.49 2.27
N VAL A 152 37.26 -3.13 1.48
CA VAL A 152 36.57 -4.36 1.85
C VAL A 152 37.52 -5.54 1.63
N VAL A 153 37.59 -6.43 2.62
CA VAL A 153 38.34 -7.69 2.50
C VAL A 153 37.74 -8.54 1.36
N PRO A 154 38.53 -8.90 0.34
CA PRO A 154 37.98 -9.47 -0.90
C PRO A 154 37.60 -10.96 -0.79
N VAL A 155 38.40 -11.75 -0.09
CA VAL A 155 38.20 -13.20 0.09
C VAL A 155 38.48 -13.58 1.54
N ASP A 156 37.97 -14.72 1.99
CA ASP A 156 38.28 -15.21 3.34
C ASP A 156 39.77 -15.56 3.44
N GLY A 157 40.41 -15.29 4.58
CA GLY A 157 41.84 -15.51 4.75
C GLY A 157 42.33 -15.49 6.19
N GLN A 158 43.65 -15.44 6.35
CA GLN A 158 44.32 -15.29 7.65
C GLN A 158 45.19 -14.04 7.64
N ILE A 159 45.24 -13.32 8.76
CA ILE A 159 46.05 -12.10 8.88
C ILE A 159 47.53 -12.48 8.92
N ALA A 160 48.32 -11.88 8.04
CA ALA A 160 49.77 -12.07 7.99
C ALA A 160 50.53 -10.95 8.73
N SER A 161 49.96 -9.75 8.83
CA SER A 161 50.50 -8.64 9.63
C SER A 161 50.35 -8.86 11.14
N SER A 162 51.07 -8.10 11.97
CA SER A 162 51.02 -8.23 13.44
C SER A 162 49.62 -8.02 14.01
N GLU A 163 48.87 -7.07 13.44
CA GLU A 163 47.48 -6.79 13.79
C GLU A 163 46.73 -6.17 12.60
N ALA A 164 45.40 -6.29 12.61
CA ALA A 164 44.50 -5.59 11.72
C ALA A 164 43.29 -5.08 12.51
N SER A 165 42.87 -3.84 12.27
CA SER A 165 41.64 -3.28 12.83
C SER A 165 40.53 -3.40 11.79
N LEU A 166 39.50 -4.20 12.10
CA LEU A 166 38.46 -4.58 11.16
C LEU A 166 37.08 -4.13 11.66
N ASP A 167 36.36 -3.40 10.82
CA ASP A 167 34.93 -3.19 10.99
C ASP A 167 34.18 -4.40 10.44
N GLU A 168 33.80 -5.29 11.36
CA GLU A 168 33.04 -6.50 11.07
C GLU A 168 31.52 -6.24 11.06
N SER A 169 31.05 -4.99 11.24
CA SER A 169 29.62 -4.67 11.43
C SER A 169 28.70 -5.17 10.32
N ALA A 170 29.20 -5.28 9.09
CA ALA A 170 28.43 -5.79 7.95
C ALA A 170 28.19 -7.31 7.99
N VAL A 171 29.05 -8.05 8.70
CA VAL A 171 29.02 -9.52 8.78
C VAL A 171 28.55 -9.98 10.17
N THR A 172 29.07 -9.38 11.24
CA THR A 172 28.79 -9.76 12.63
C THR A 172 27.73 -8.88 13.30
N GLY A 173 27.46 -7.68 12.76
CA GLY A 173 26.51 -6.73 13.33
C GLY A 173 27.05 -5.91 14.51
N GLU A 174 28.28 -6.17 14.96
CA GLU A 174 28.93 -5.44 16.04
C GLU A 174 29.40 -4.06 15.56
N PRO A 175 29.05 -2.96 16.23
CA PRO A 175 29.27 -1.60 15.72
C PRO A 175 30.68 -1.06 15.94
N LEU A 176 31.51 -1.73 16.75
CA LEU A 176 32.87 -1.30 17.06
C LEU A 176 33.89 -2.12 16.26
N PRO A 177 34.93 -1.48 15.71
CA PRO A 177 36.03 -2.20 15.08
C PRO A 177 36.69 -3.17 16.05
N VAL A 178 37.00 -4.37 15.57
CA VAL A 178 37.66 -5.44 16.31
C VAL A 178 39.12 -5.50 15.85
N ILE A 179 40.04 -5.58 16.82
CA ILE A 179 41.46 -5.82 16.53
C ILE A 179 41.66 -7.33 16.45
N ARG A 180 42.24 -7.78 15.35
CA ARG A 180 42.62 -9.17 15.10
C ARG A 180 44.13 -9.28 14.94
N HIS A 181 44.71 -10.37 15.39
CA HIS A 181 46.16 -10.58 15.40
C HIS A 181 46.65 -11.52 14.29
N ALA A 182 47.96 -11.54 14.06
CA ALA A 182 48.60 -12.45 13.12
C ALA A 182 48.16 -13.92 13.33
N GLY A 183 47.81 -14.61 12.25
CA GLY A 183 47.33 -16.00 12.25
C GLY A 183 45.83 -16.15 12.54
N GLU A 184 45.13 -15.09 12.97
CA GLU A 184 43.68 -15.13 13.13
C GLU A 184 42.96 -15.04 11.77
N ALA A 185 41.78 -15.66 11.70
CA ALA A 185 40.95 -15.66 10.50
C ALA A 185 40.31 -14.29 10.27
N VAL A 186 40.26 -13.87 9.01
CA VAL A 186 39.55 -12.68 8.54
C VAL A 186 38.52 -13.08 7.48
N LEU A 187 37.33 -12.51 7.57
CA LEU A 187 36.22 -12.80 6.67
C LEU A 187 36.13 -11.77 5.54
N SER A 188 35.83 -12.26 4.34
CA SER A 188 35.45 -11.41 3.22
C SER A 188 34.22 -10.56 3.57
N GLY A 189 34.20 -9.32 3.08
CA GLY A 189 33.12 -8.37 3.36
C GLY A 189 33.32 -7.46 4.58
N THR A 190 34.27 -7.77 5.46
CA THR A 190 34.67 -6.85 6.54
C THR A 190 35.43 -5.67 5.96
N VAL A 191 35.34 -4.50 6.59
CA VAL A 191 36.06 -3.29 6.13
C VAL A 191 37.31 -3.10 6.97
N ASN A 192 38.44 -2.82 6.34
CA ASN A 192 39.62 -2.39 7.07
C ASN A 192 39.37 -1.01 7.69
N ALA A 193 39.28 -0.95 9.01
CA ALA A 193 39.06 0.27 9.78
C ALA A 193 40.38 0.93 10.24
N GLY A 194 41.51 0.24 10.09
CA GLY A 194 42.84 0.71 10.48
C GLY A 194 43.78 0.96 9.30
N GLU A 195 45.07 0.74 9.53
CA GLU A 195 46.10 0.84 8.50
C GLU A 195 46.07 -0.36 7.53
N ALA A 196 46.80 -0.25 6.41
CA ALA A 196 46.89 -1.34 5.47
C ALA A 196 47.55 -2.57 6.11
N PHE A 197 46.96 -3.75 5.91
CA PHE A 197 47.48 -5.01 6.42
C PHE A 197 47.56 -6.05 5.30
N GLU A 198 48.43 -7.04 5.50
CA GLU A 198 48.59 -8.19 4.62
C GLU A 198 47.82 -9.38 5.16
N MET A 199 47.19 -10.14 4.26
CA MET A 199 46.48 -11.36 4.56
C MET A 199 46.80 -12.45 3.54
N GLN A 200 46.77 -13.70 3.99
CA GLN A 200 46.85 -14.84 3.11
C GLN A 200 45.44 -15.35 2.77
N ALA A 201 45.12 -15.46 1.48
CA ALA A 201 43.84 -15.99 1.02
C ALA A 201 43.67 -17.45 1.45
N SER A 202 42.52 -17.79 2.03
CA SER A 202 42.17 -19.16 2.45
C SER A 202 41.05 -19.79 1.60
N ALA A 203 40.29 -18.96 0.87
CA ALA A 203 39.21 -19.40 -0.02
C ALA A 203 39.28 -18.70 -1.39
N LEU A 204 38.64 -19.31 -2.41
CA LEU A 204 38.40 -18.66 -3.70
C LEU A 204 37.31 -17.60 -3.59
N ALA A 205 37.29 -16.64 -4.53
CA ALA A 205 36.29 -15.57 -4.56
C ALA A 205 34.85 -16.09 -4.53
N GLY A 206 34.53 -17.11 -5.33
CA GLY A 206 33.18 -17.70 -5.40
C GLY A 206 32.78 -18.52 -4.18
N GLU A 207 33.75 -18.94 -3.35
CA GLU A 207 33.55 -19.79 -2.17
C GLU A 207 33.60 -18.98 -0.86
N SER A 208 33.98 -17.71 -0.93
CA SER A 208 34.13 -16.81 0.21
C SER A 208 32.78 -16.44 0.84
N ALA A 209 32.77 -16.17 2.15
CA ALA A 209 31.57 -15.82 2.92
C ALA A 209 30.73 -14.70 2.28
N TYR A 210 31.38 -13.67 1.76
CA TYR A 210 30.71 -12.56 1.10
C TYR A 210 30.06 -12.93 -0.24
N ALA A 211 30.70 -13.80 -1.03
CA ALA A 211 30.11 -14.30 -2.26
C ALA A 211 28.86 -15.16 -1.97
N GLY A 212 28.90 -15.95 -0.89
CA GLY A 212 27.73 -16.61 -0.33
C GLY A 212 26.60 -15.61 -0.03
N ILE A 213 26.89 -14.53 0.69
CA ILE A 213 25.91 -13.46 0.99
C ILE A 213 25.32 -12.87 -0.31
N VAL A 214 26.14 -12.56 -1.31
CA VAL A 214 25.69 -12.01 -2.60
C VAL A 214 24.81 -12.99 -3.37
N ALA A 215 25.17 -14.28 -3.40
CA ALA A 215 24.37 -15.32 -4.03
C ALA A 215 23.00 -15.49 -3.34
N LEU A 216 22.99 -15.48 -2.00
CA LEU A 216 21.78 -15.52 -1.18
C LEU A 216 20.86 -14.32 -1.44
N VAL A 217 21.42 -13.11 -1.51
CA VAL A 217 20.68 -11.88 -1.83
C VAL A 217 20.11 -11.93 -3.25
N THR A 218 20.83 -12.50 -4.20
CA THR A 218 20.38 -12.65 -5.59
C THR A 218 19.25 -13.67 -5.71
N ALA A 219 19.37 -14.81 -5.00
CA ALA A 219 18.29 -15.80 -4.88
C ALA A 219 17.03 -15.17 -4.23
N ALA A 220 17.21 -14.32 -3.23
CA ALA A 220 16.13 -13.60 -2.56
C ALA A 220 15.31 -12.68 -3.49
N GLN A 221 15.94 -12.13 -4.53
CA GLN A 221 15.27 -11.23 -5.49
C GLN A 221 14.47 -11.95 -6.58
N SER A 222 14.74 -13.24 -6.83
CA SER A 222 14.27 -13.93 -8.05
C SER A 222 13.05 -14.84 -7.87
N ALA A 223 12.71 -15.28 -6.65
CA ALA A 223 11.64 -16.25 -6.42
C ALA A 223 10.31 -15.60 -5.96
N LYS A 224 9.24 -15.77 -6.76
CA LYS A 224 7.87 -15.33 -6.42
C LYS A 224 7.20 -16.25 -5.38
N ALA A 225 6.57 -15.65 -4.38
CA ALA A 225 5.79 -16.33 -3.33
C ALA A 225 4.55 -17.08 -3.88
N PRO A 226 4.23 -18.28 -3.37
CA PRO A 226 2.98 -19.00 -3.67
C PRO A 226 1.70 -18.17 -3.54
N PHE A 227 1.62 -17.30 -2.54
CA PHE A 227 0.50 -16.39 -2.29
C PHE A 227 0.31 -15.39 -3.43
N MET A 228 1.39 -14.90 -4.03
CA MET A 228 1.31 -14.03 -5.21
C MET A 228 0.71 -14.79 -6.41
N ARG A 229 1.05 -16.08 -6.59
CA ARG A 229 0.42 -16.91 -7.63
C ARG A 229 -1.08 -17.13 -7.39
N MET A 230 -1.48 -17.25 -6.12
CA MET A 230 -2.89 -17.35 -5.76
C MET A 230 -3.63 -16.03 -6.03
N ALA A 231 -3.03 -14.89 -5.70
CA ALA A 231 -3.54 -13.57 -6.04
C ALA A 231 -3.71 -13.41 -7.56
N ASP A 232 -2.71 -13.80 -8.35
CA ASP A 232 -2.79 -13.81 -9.83
C ASP A 232 -3.96 -14.68 -10.33
N ARG A 233 -4.18 -15.85 -9.72
CA ARG A 233 -5.31 -16.73 -10.07
C ARG A 233 -6.67 -16.14 -9.71
N TYR A 234 -6.80 -15.45 -8.58
CA TYR A 234 -8.03 -14.72 -8.24
C TYR A 234 -8.26 -13.53 -9.17
N ALA A 235 -7.19 -12.86 -9.59
CA ALA A 235 -7.26 -11.75 -10.53
C ALA A 235 -7.81 -12.20 -11.90
N LEU A 236 -7.52 -13.43 -12.34
CA LEU A 236 -8.12 -14.04 -13.53
C LEU A 236 -9.63 -14.26 -13.41
N LEU A 237 -10.16 -14.52 -12.20
CA LEU A 237 -11.61 -14.61 -11.96
C LEU A 237 -12.29 -13.25 -11.98
N LEU A 238 -11.55 -12.17 -11.75
CA LEU A 238 -12.12 -10.82 -11.72
C LEU A 238 -12.54 -10.33 -13.11
N LEU A 239 -11.79 -10.65 -14.17
CA LEU A 239 -12.13 -10.25 -15.53
C LEU A 239 -13.54 -10.69 -15.97
N PRO A 240 -13.92 -11.99 -15.91
CA PRO A 240 -15.27 -12.40 -16.28
C PRO A 240 -16.33 -11.82 -15.33
N ALA A 241 -16.03 -11.68 -14.03
CA ALA A 241 -16.95 -11.05 -13.07
C ALA A 241 -17.20 -9.57 -13.40
N ALA A 242 -16.15 -8.81 -13.70
CA ALA A 242 -16.22 -7.41 -14.09
C ALA A 242 -17.00 -7.21 -15.39
N LEU A 243 -16.77 -8.08 -16.38
CA LEU A 243 -17.52 -8.08 -17.64
C LEU A 243 -19.01 -8.37 -17.43
N LEU A 244 -19.34 -9.34 -16.55
CA LEU A 244 -20.73 -9.65 -16.20
C LEU A 244 -21.41 -8.47 -15.50
N VAL A 245 -20.75 -7.84 -14.52
CA VAL A 245 -21.31 -6.68 -13.81
C VAL A 245 -21.43 -5.47 -14.74
N ALA A 246 -20.44 -5.22 -15.59
CA ALA A 246 -20.46 -4.11 -16.54
C ALA A 246 -21.55 -4.30 -17.61
N GLY A 247 -21.67 -5.52 -18.14
CA GLY A 247 -22.73 -5.89 -19.08
C GLY A 247 -24.12 -5.82 -18.46
N ALA A 248 -24.28 -6.28 -17.22
CA ALA A 248 -25.54 -6.17 -16.49
C ALA A 248 -25.90 -4.71 -16.19
N ALA A 249 -24.93 -3.90 -15.76
CA ALA A 249 -25.13 -2.47 -15.54
C ALA A 249 -25.60 -1.79 -16.82
N TRP A 250 -24.91 -2.02 -17.95
CA TRP A 250 -25.30 -1.48 -19.25
C TRP A 250 -26.70 -1.97 -19.69
N ALA A 251 -26.98 -3.27 -19.59
CA ALA A 251 -28.26 -3.83 -20.03
C ALA A 251 -29.45 -3.33 -19.17
N LEU A 252 -29.27 -3.19 -17.86
CA LEU A 252 -30.32 -2.72 -16.95
C LEU A 252 -30.54 -1.21 -17.04
N SER A 253 -29.47 -0.43 -17.21
CA SER A 253 -29.56 1.04 -17.29
C SER A 253 -29.82 1.56 -18.70
N GLN A 254 -29.59 0.74 -19.73
CA GLN A 254 -29.54 1.16 -21.14
C GLN A 254 -28.49 2.26 -21.41
N ASP A 255 -27.50 2.40 -20.53
CA ASP A 255 -26.44 3.41 -20.60
C ASP A 255 -25.06 2.74 -20.64
N PRO A 256 -24.36 2.77 -21.80
CA PRO A 256 -23.04 2.15 -21.94
C PRO A 256 -21.96 2.81 -21.09
N VAL A 257 -22.15 4.08 -20.67
CA VAL A 257 -21.21 4.81 -19.82
C VAL A 257 -21.16 4.20 -18.41
N ARG A 258 -22.27 3.63 -17.92
CA ARG A 258 -22.26 2.89 -16.64
C ARG A 258 -21.46 1.59 -16.72
N GLY A 259 -21.58 0.88 -17.85
CA GLY A 259 -20.73 -0.29 -18.13
C GLY A 259 -19.24 0.07 -18.13
N LEU A 260 -18.89 1.20 -18.78
CA LEU A 260 -17.52 1.74 -18.74
C LEU A 260 -17.07 2.07 -17.31
N ALA A 261 -17.91 2.75 -16.51
CA ALA A 261 -17.57 3.12 -15.14
C ALA A 261 -17.24 1.89 -14.26
N VAL A 262 -17.98 0.79 -14.46
CA VAL A 262 -17.71 -0.50 -13.81
C VAL A 262 -16.36 -1.07 -14.25
N LEU A 263 -16.07 -1.10 -15.55
CA LEU A 263 -14.79 -1.61 -16.07
C LEU A 263 -13.59 -0.81 -15.53
N VAL A 264 -13.74 0.51 -15.42
CA VAL A 264 -12.71 1.39 -14.85
C VAL A 264 -12.50 1.10 -13.36
N ALA A 265 -13.57 0.92 -12.59
CA ALA A 265 -13.48 0.61 -11.16
C ALA A 265 -13.00 -0.83 -10.85
N ALA A 266 -13.06 -1.73 -11.83
CA ALA A 266 -12.74 -3.14 -11.65
C ALA A 266 -11.24 -3.48 -11.77
N THR A 267 -10.35 -2.50 -11.96
CA THR A 267 -8.92 -2.77 -12.12
C THR A 267 -8.29 -3.31 -10.82
N PRO A 268 -7.70 -4.51 -10.80
CA PRO A 268 -7.20 -5.18 -9.58
C PRO A 268 -5.78 -4.76 -9.18
N CYS A 269 -5.48 -3.48 -9.27
CA CYS A 269 -4.19 -2.94 -8.85
C CYS A 269 -3.83 -3.26 -7.38
N PRO A 270 -4.77 -3.27 -6.39
CA PRO A 270 -4.45 -3.64 -5.01
C PRO A 270 -3.99 -5.08 -4.85
N LEU A 271 -4.52 -5.98 -5.69
CA LEU A 271 -4.20 -7.41 -5.64
C LEU A 271 -2.81 -7.69 -6.22
N ILE A 272 -2.45 -6.99 -7.31
CA ILE A 272 -1.22 -7.20 -8.06
C ILE A 272 -0.03 -6.53 -7.38
N LEU A 273 -0.18 -5.31 -6.86
CA LEU A 273 0.96 -4.49 -6.41
C LEU A 273 1.27 -4.60 -4.91
N ALA A 274 0.25 -4.84 -4.07
CA ALA A 274 0.43 -4.78 -2.62
C ALA A 274 1.29 -5.91 -2.06
N ALA A 275 1.09 -7.13 -2.57
CA ALA A 275 1.83 -8.29 -2.09
C ALA A 275 3.33 -8.18 -2.43
N PRO A 276 3.76 -7.99 -3.69
CA PRO A 276 5.18 -7.83 -4.00
C PRO A 276 5.83 -6.72 -3.18
N ALA A 277 5.18 -5.55 -3.06
CA ALA A 277 5.69 -4.43 -2.29
C ALA A 277 5.89 -4.78 -0.80
N ALA A 278 4.91 -5.46 -0.18
CA ALA A 278 5.02 -5.90 1.22
C ALA A 278 6.11 -6.96 1.42
N PHE A 279 6.17 -7.97 0.54
CA PHE A 279 7.12 -9.08 0.66
C PHE A 279 8.57 -8.62 0.48
N ILE A 280 8.86 -7.79 -0.51
CA ILE A 280 10.21 -7.24 -0.71
C ILE A 280 10.57 -6.29 0.44
N ALA A 281 9.61 -5.51 0.93
CA ALA A 281 9.81 -4.66 2.11
C ALA A 281 10.13 -5.49 3.38
N GLY A 282 9.47 -6.63 3.57
CA GLY A 282 9.75 -7.57 4.66
C GLY A 282 11.11 -8.25 4.53
N ALA A 283 11.47 -8.74 3.34
CA ALA A 283 12.78 -9.32 3.07
C ALA A 283 13.91 -8.30 3.26
N SER A 284 13.72 -7.07 2.79
CA SER A 284 14.61 -5.93 3.00
C SER A 284 14.78 -5.62 4.51
N GLN A 285 13.69 -5.68 5.27
CA GLN A 285 13.73 -5.51 6.73
C GLN A 285 14.51 -6.64 7.44
N ALA A 286 14.33 -7.89 7.02
CA ALA A 286 15.05 -9.03 7.55
C ALA A 286 16.55 -8.92 7.25
N ALA A 287 16.92 -8.57 6.01
CA ALA A 287 18.32 -8.43 5.61
C ALA A 287 19.06 -7.34 6.40
N ARG A 288 18.40 -6.21 6.72
CA ARG A 288 18.95 -5.16 7.61
C ARG A 288 19.26 -5.65 9.04
N ARG A 289 18.82 -6.86 9.41
CA ARG A 289 19.02 -7.49 10.71
C ARG A 289 19.88 -8.75 10.63
N GLY A 290 20.57 -8.96 9.50
CA GLY A 290 21.41 -10.15 9.29
C GLY A 290 20.61 -11.44 9.02
N ILE A 291 19.33 -11.32 8.64
CA ILE A 291 18.46 -12.45 8.30
C ILE A 291 18.19 -12.44 6.80
N LEU A 292 18.82 -13.35 6.06
CA LEU A 292 18.64 -13.49 4.62
C LEU A 292 17.56 -14.53 4.33
N ILE A 293 16.54 -14.16 3.57
CA ILE A 293 15.44 -15.05 3.19
C ILE A 293 15.50 -15.26 1.67
N LYS A 294 15.64 -16.50 1.20
CA LYS A 294 15.75 -16.88 -0.23
C LYS A 294 14.41 -16.79 -0.97
N GLY A 295 13.83 -15.59 -0.98
CA GLY A 295 12.70 -15.24 -1.83
C GLY A 295 11.38 -15.20 -1.11
N GLY A 296 10.31 -14.95 -1.87
CA GLY A 296 8.98 -14.74 -1.30
C GLY A 296 8.32 -16.01 -0.76
N GLY A 297 8.67 -17.18 -1.30
CA GLY A 297 8.11 -18.46 -0.88
C GLY A 297 8.46 -18.83 0.56
N PRO A 298 9.76 -18.88 0.91
CA PRO A 298 10.20 -19.06 2.28
C PRO A 298 9.64 -18.03 3.25
N LEU A 299 9.58 -16.75 2.87
CA LEU A 299 8.99 -15.70 3.73
C LEU A 299 7.52 -16.01 4.05
N GLU A 300 6.76 -16.48 3.07
CA GLU A 300 5.36 -16.86 3.27
C GLU A 300 5.19 -18.13 4.09
N ALA A 301 6.02 -19.14 3.87
CA ALA A 301 6.03 -20.38 4.63
C ALA A 301 6.41 -20.11 6.09
N LEU A 302 7.41 -19.28 6.33
CA LEU A 302 7.84 -18.82 7.66
C LEU A 302 6.71 -18.08 8.40
N ALA A 303 5.90 -17.31 7.66
CA ALA A 303 4.73 -16.63 8.22
C ALA A 303 3.60 -17.58 8.64
N ARG A 304 3.63 -18.85 8.20
CA ARG A 304 2.64 -19.89 8.52
C ARG A 304 3.14 -20.93 9.50
N THR A 305 4.43 -20.94 9.81
CA THR A 305 5.07 -21.89 10.73
C THR A 305 4.29 -22.05 12.02
N ARG A 306 4.02 -23.31 12.38
CA ARG A 306 3.32 -23.74 13.59
C ARG A 306 4.17 -24.68 14.45
N THR A 307 5.04 -25.45 13.81
CA THR A 307 6.01 -26.33 14.45
C THR A 307 7.42 -25.85 14.16
N VAL A 308 8.28 -25.79 15.19
CA VAL A 308 9.71 -25.51 15.05
C VAL A 308 10.50 -26.71 15.55
N MET A 309 11.44 -27.18 14.73
CA MET A 309 12.36 -28.25 15.03
C MET A 309 13.76 -27.65 15.12
N PHE A 310 14.42 -27.84 16.24
CA PHE A 310 15.79 -27.38 16.46
C PHE A 310 16.75 -28.57 16.46
N ASP A 311 17.86 -28.44 15.75
CA ASP A 311 19.03 -29.23 16.10
C ASP A 311 19.58 -28.80 17.47
N LYS A 312 20.25 -29.72 18.17
CA LYS A 312 20.90 -29.40 19.44
C LYS A 312 22.24 -28.71 19.24
N THR A 313 23.17 -29.42 18.59
CA THR A 313 24.60 -29.09 18.61
C THR A 313 24.86 -27.92 17.70
N GLY A 314 25.42 -26.83 18.22
CA GLY A 314 25.72 -25.62 17.43
C GLY A 314 24.51 -24.77 17.05
N THR A 315 23.29 -25.25 17.34
CA THR A 315 22.05 -24.49 17.22
C THR A 315 21.53 -24.03 18.58
N LEU A 316 21.01 -24.93 19.42
CA LEU A 316 20.59 -24.60 20.79
C LEU A 316 21.79 -24.43 21.73
N THR A 317 22.89 -25.09 21.39
CA THR A 317 24.19 -24.96 22.05
C THR A 317 25.15 -24.14 21.20
N VAL A 318 26.25 -23.72 21.80
CA VAL A 318 27.28 -22.90 21.12
C VAL A 318 27.98 -23.68 20.01
N GLY A 319 27.98 -25.01 20.06
CA GLY A 319 28.60 -25.84 19.03
C GLY A 319 30.11 -25.93 19.26
N GLY A 320 30.49 -26.94 20.03
CA GLY A 320 31.89 -27.22 20.32
C GLY A 320 32.07 -27.73 21.73
N ALA A 321 33.00 -28.66 21.90
CA ALA A 321 33.33 -29.20 23.21
C ALA A 321 34.06 -28.10 24.02
N ARG A 322 33.42 -27.46 25.01
CA ARG A 322 34.11 -26.52 25.92
C ARG A 322 34.59 -27.26 27.16
N LEU A 323 35.74 -26.85 27.69
CA LEU A 323 36.24 -27.38 28.95
C LEU A 323 35.32 -26.93 30.10
N VAL A 324 34.58 -27.89 30.67
CA VAL A 324 33.63 -27.65 31.77
C VAL A 324 34.27 -27.92 33.12
N ALA A 325 35.10 -28.96 33.22
CA ALA A 325 35.79 -29.30 34.45
C ALA A 325 37.15 -29.96 34.17
N ILE A 326 38.04 -29.86 35.15
CA ILE A 326 39.35 -30.53 35.15
C ILE A 326 39.39 -31.38 36.43
N GLU A 327 39.39 -32.69 36.25
CA GLU A 327 39.56 -33.64 37.35
C GLU A 327 41.00 -34.07 37.42
N THR A 328 41.67 -33.86 38.54
CA THR A 328 43.09 -34.20 38.70
C THR A 328 43.29 -35.42 39.59
N ALA A 329 44.44 -36.08 39.45
CA ALA A 329 44.93 -37.01 40.45
C ALA A 329 45.24 -36.25 41.76
N PRO A 330 45.26 -36.93 42.92
CA PRO A 330 45.66 -36.32 44.18
C PRO A 330 47.03 -35.63 44.04
N ASP A 331 47.16 -34.43 44.63
CA ASP A 331 48.36 -33.58 44.62
C ASP A 331 48.76 -32.96 43.25
N GLU A 332 47.94 -33.13 42.20
CA GLU A 332 48.18 -32.52 40.89
C GLU A 332 47.41 -31.19 40.70
N ALA A 333 48.07 -30.17 40.15
CA ALA A 333 47.49 -28.86 39.90
C ALA A 333 46.70 -28.84 38.57
N GLN A 334 45.45 -28.33 38.62
CA GLN A 334 44.56 -28.28 37.44
C GLN A 334 45.15 -27.47 36.28
N ASP A 335 45.72 -26.30 36.57
CA ASP A 335 46.28 -25.42 35.53
C ASP A 335 47.53 -26.03 34.89
N GLU A 336 48.32 -26.79 35.64
CA GLU A 336 49.50 -27.46 35.09
C GLU A 336 49.10 -28.63 34.18
N ALA A 337 48.13 -29.44 34.59
CA ALA A 337 47.59 -30.49 33.73
C ALA A 337 46.99 -29.92 32.44
N LEU A 338 46.25 -28.81 32.52
CA LEU A 338 45.70 -28.12 31.35
C LEU A 338 46.80 -27.54 30.46
N ARG A 339 47.83 -26.91 31.03
CA ARG A 339 48.98 -26.35 30.28
C ARG A 339 49.71 -27.44 29.50
N LEU A 340 49.97 -28.58 30.13
CA LEU A 340 50.67 -29.71 29.50
C LEU A 340 49.83 -30.33 28.38
N ALA A 341 48.52 -30.55 28.62
CA ALA A 341 47.63 -31.08 27.60
C ALA A 341 47.47 -30.12 26.41
N ALA A 342 47.21 -28.84 26.68
CA ALA A 342 47.15 -27.81 25.64
C ALA A 342 48.46 -27.69 24.86
N SER A 343 49.61 -27.81 25.54
CA SER A 343 50.91 -27.76 24.87
C SER A 343 51.07 -28.88 23.84
N LEU A 344 50.64 -30.10 24.17
CA LEU A 344 50.67 -31.24 23.23
C LEU A 344 49.59 -31.12 22.14
N GLU A 345 48.37 -30.70 22.50
CA GLU A 345 47.22 -30.58 21.59
C GLU A 345 47.39 -29.48 20.52
N GLN A 346 48.33 -28.55 20.68
CA GLN A 346 48.72 -27.61 19.61
C GLN A 346 49.12 -28.31 18.29
N ALA A 347 49.55 -29.56 18.36
CA ALA A 347 49.95 -30.36 17.21
C ALA A 347 48.83 -31.25 16.63
N SER A 348 47.63 -31.28 17.24
CA SER A 348 46.48 -32.07 16.76
C SER A 348 45.55 -31.23 15.87
N HIS A 349 44.98 -31.87 14.85
CA HIS A 349 43.92 -31.30 14.02
C HIS A 349 42.51 -31.65 14.50
N HIS A 350 42.37 -32.29 15.66
CA HIS A 350 41.08 -32.73 16.19
C HIS A 350 40.24 -31.54 16.69
N VAL A 351 38.92 -31.58 16.50
CA VAL A 351 38.00 -30.48 16.89
C VAL A 351 38.07 -30.13 18.39
N ILE A 352 38.42 -31.12 19.23
CA ILE A 352 38.54 -30.97 20.69
C ILE A 352 39.86 -30.29 21.08
N ALA A 353 40.93 -30.44 20.29
CA ALA A 353 42.25 -29.88 20.55
C ALA A 353 42.19 -28.35 20.66
N ALA A 354 41.49 -27.72 19.71
CA ALA A 354 41.28 -26.28 19.69
C ALA A 354 40.61 -25.75 20.96
N ALA A 355 39.69 -26.52 21.56
CA ALA A 355 39.03 -26.13 22.79
C ALA A 355 39.94 -26.22 24.01
N ILE A 356 40.79 -27.26 24.09
CA ILE A 356 41.77 -27.42 25.16
C ILE A 356 42.82 -26.30 25.08
N VAL A 357 43.34 -26.04 23.88
CA VAL A 357 44.29 -24.94 23.63
C VAL A 357 43.67 -23.59 23.98
N SER A 358 42.47 -23.30 23.48
CA SER A 358 41.77 -22.04 23.76
C SER A 358 41.53 -21.84 25.26
N ALA A 359 41.12 -22.90 25.99
CA ALA A 359 40.91 -22.83 27.42
C ALA A 359 42.19 -22.48 28.19
N ALA A 360 43.34 -23.03 27.78
CA ALA A 360 44.63 -22.71 28.38
C ALA A 360 45.08 -21.27 28.06
N THR A 361 44.93 -20.82 26.81
CA THR A 361 45.27 -19.45 26.39
C THR A 361 44.40 -18.40 27.09
N GLN A 362 43.10 -18.65 27.26
CA GLN A 362 42.19 -17.76 27.98
C GLN A 362 42.56 -17.61 29.48
N ARG A 363 43.14 -18.65 30.08
CA ARG A 363 43.70 -18.59 31.44
C ARG A 363 45.08 -17.94 31.51
N GLY A 364 45.65 -17.51 30.38
CA GLY A 364 46.98 -16.91 30.31
C GLY A 364 48.12 -17.88 30.55
N LEU A 365 47.91 -19.19 30.31
CA LEU A 365 48.93 -20.22 30.52
C LEU A 365 49.96 -20.19 29.38
N ALA A 366 51.24 -20.25 29.72
CA ALA A 366 52.33 -20.28 28.76
C ALA A 366 52.49 -21.68 28.16
N LEU A 367 52.09 -21.84 26.90
CA LEU A 367 52.18 -23.10 26.16
C LEU A 367 53.59 -23.34 25.60
N GLN A 368 53.96 -24.61 25.49
CA GLN A 368 55.27 -25.04 24.98
C GLN A 368 55.13 -25.81 23.66
N VAL A 369 56.17 -25.79 22.83
CA VAL A 369 56.17 -26.53 21.57
C VAL A 369 56.47 -28.02 21.84
N PRO A 370 55.57 -28.95 21.46
CA PRO A 370 55.77 -30.37 21.70
C PRO A 370 56.78 -30.99 20.72
N ARG A 371 57.45 -32.06 21.13
CA ARG A 371 58.39 -32.86 20.32
C ARG A 371 57.88 -34.29 20.15
N ASN A 372 58.37 -35.00 19.13
CA ASN A 372 58.09 -36.42 18.89
C ASN A 372 56.58 -36.78 18.87
N VAL A 373 55.73 -35.87 18.37
CA VAL A 373 54.27 -36.03 18.39
C VAL A 373 53.82 -37.17 17.48
N ARG A 374 52.93 -38.02 17.99
CA ARG A 374 52.23 -39.09 17.26
C ARG A 374 50.76 -39.10 17.65
N GLU A 375 49.90 -38.92 16.65
CA GLU A 375 48.45 -38.97 16.80
C GLU A 375 47.92 -40.34 16.34
N THR A 376 47.00 -40.91 17.12
CA THR A 376 46.26 -42.12 16.77
C THR A 376 44.79 -41.75 16.60
N LEU A 377 44.31 -41.82 15.36
CA LEU A 377 42.96 -41.38 14.99
C LEU A 377 41.90 -42.05 15.86
N GLY A 378 40.99 -41.23 16.40
CA GLY A 378 39.88 -41.69 17.25
C GLY A 378 40.27 -42.16 18.65
N THR A 379 41.56 -42.10 19.04
CA THR A 379 42.01 -42.58 20.36
C THR A 379 42.79 -41.56 21.18
N GLY A 380 43.73 -40.80 20.58
CA GLY A 380 44.50 -39.77 21.29
C GLY A 380 45.83 -39.39 20.64
N ILE A 381 46.54 -38.47 21.28
CA ILE A 381 47.83 -37.92 20.87
C ILE A 381 48.90 -38.18 21.94
N ALA A 382 50.11 -38.51 21.52
CA ALA A 382 51.27 -38.71 22.39
C ALA A 382 52.46 -37.87 21.91
N GLY A 383 53.33 -37.44 22.81
CA GLY A 383 54.52 -36.67 22.47
C GLY A 383 55.32 -36.29 23.70
N GLU A 384 56.28 -35.39 23.55
CA GLU A 384 57.12 -34.88 24.63
C GLU A 384 56.91 -33.38 24.81
N VAL A 385 56.67 -32.95 26.05
CA VAL A 385 56.59 -31.53 26.43
C VAL A 385 57.55 -31.32 27.59
N GLU A 386 58.47 -30.36 27.48
CA GLU A 386 59.50 -30.08 28.51
C GLU A 386 60.35 -31.30 28.92
N GLY A 387 60.46 -32.31 28.04
CA GLY A 387 61.21 -33.55 28.29
C GLY A 387 60.42 -34.66 28.98
N ALA A 388 59.15 -34.43 29.34
CA ALA A 388 58.26 -35.44 29.90
C ALA A 388 57.40 -36.10 28.81
N ALA A 389 57.19 -37.42 28.91
CA ALA A 389 56.41 -38.17 27.92
C ALA A 389 54.91 -38.03 28.21
N LEU A 390 54.18 -37.34 27.35
CA LEU A 390 52.75 -37.10 27.48
C LEU A 390 51.90 -37.97 26.58
N ARG A 391 50.70 -38.31 27.08
CA ARG A 391 49.59 -38.82 26.29
C ARG A 391 48.30 -38.12 26.69
N VAL A 392 47.52 -37.70 25.70
CA VAL A 392 46.22 -37.05 25.87
C VAL A 392 45.22 -37.81 25.00
N GLY A 393 44.09 -38.24 25.56
CA GLY A 393 43.08 -38.98 24.79
C GLY A 393 42.13 -39.83 25.63
N SER A 394 41.57 -40.86 25.01
CA SER A 394 40.67 -41.82 25.66
C SER A 394 41.34 -42.53 26.85
N LEU A 395 40.54 -42.97 27.84
CA LEU A 395 41.05 -43.69 29.01
C LEU A 395 41.92 -44.90 28.63
N SER A 396 41.48 -45.69 27.64
CA SER A 396 42.24 -46.84 27.13
C SER A 396 43.61 -46.46 26.55
N PHE A 397 43.70 -45.30 25.89
CA PHE A 397 44.92 -44.84 25.24
C PHE A 397 45.95 -44.33 26.25
N VAL A 398 45.48 -43.61 27.27
CA VAL A 398 46.30 -43.01 28.33
C VAL A 398 46.79 -44.08 29.33
N HIS A 399 45.97 -45.09 29.56
CA HIS A 399 46.20 -46.06 30.63
C HIS A 399 47.10 -47.26 30.24
N GLN A 400 47.18 -47.59 28.95
CA GLN A 400 48.09 -48.61 28.40
C GLN A 400 48.14 -49.97 29.14
N GLY A 401 47.08 -50.39 29.83
CA GLY A 401 47.04 -51.67 30.55
C GLY A 401 47.62 -51.65 31.97
N THR A 402 47.85 -50.48 32.57
CA THR A 402 47.98 -50.39 34.04
C THR A 402 46.61 -50.68 34.73
N PRO A 403 46.43 -50.53 36.05
CA PRO A 403 45.10 -50.54 36.70
C PRO A 403 44.49 -49.14 36.83
N VAL A 404 43.23 -48.93 36.41
CA VAL A 404 42.62 -47.59 36.36
C VAL A 404 42.53 -47.05 37.79
N ALA A 405 43.16 -45.91 38.05
CA ALA A 405 43.10 -45.27 39.35
C ALA A 405 41.66 -44.87 39.70
N ASP A 406 41.27 -44.97 40.97
CA ASP A 406 39.90 -44.73 41.41
C ASP A 406 39.38 -43.33 41.03
N TRP A 407 40.24 -42.30 41.08
CA TRP A 407 39.90 -40.93 40.67
C TRP A 407 39.57 -40.83 39.18
N ALA A 408 40.28 -41.57 38.32
CA ALA A 408 40.06 -41.57 36.87
C ALA A 408 38.73 -42.29 36.54
N ALA A 409 38.43 -43.38 37.26
CA ALA A 409 37.13 -44.05 37.16
C ALA A 409 35.98 -43.17 37.67
N ARG A 410 36.21 -42.32 38.69
CA ARG A 410 35.25 -41.30 39.14
C ARG A 410 35.02 -40.23 38.08
N ALA A 411 36.09 -39.69 37.49
CA ALA A 411 36.00 -38.67 36.43
C ALA A 411 35.20 -39.18 35.22
N ALA A 412 35.42 -40.42 34.78
CA ALA A 412 34.65 -41.04 33.70
C ALA A 412 33.15 -41.18 34.04
N ARG A 413 32.83 -41.53 35.30
CA ARG A 413 31.43 -41.58 35.76
C ARG A 413 30.79 -40.19 35.77
N ARG A 414 31.44 -39.18 36.35
CA ARG A 414 30.94 -37.79 36.38
C ARG A 414 30.73 -37.22 34.98
N ALA A 415 31.64 -37.49 34.05
CA ALA A 415 31.49 -37.09 32.66
C ALA A 415 30.26 -37.73 31.99
N SER A 416 30.00 -39.02 32.24
CA SER A 416 28.82 -39.72 31.72
C SER A 416 27.50 -39.09 32.21
N TRP A 417 27.44 -38.59 33.44
CA TRP A 417 26.23 -37.93 33.97
C TRP A 417 26.01 -36.55 33.37
N ARG A 418 27.11 -35.81 33.15
CA ARG A 418 27.07 -34.45 32.56
C ARG A 418 26.97 -34.45 31.04
N SER A 419 26.85 -35.63 30.42
CA SER A 419 26.93 -35.79 28.96
C SER A 419 28.18 -35.11 28.38
N ALA A 420 29.26 -35.17 29.15
CA ALA A 420 30.54 -34.58 28.83
C ALA A 420 31.48 -35.65 28.28
N LEU A 421 32.26 -35.26 27.29
CA LEU A 421 33.37 -36.03 26.73
C LEU A 421 34.56 -35.96 27.69
N THR A 422 35.20 -37.09 27.97
CA THR A 422 36.37 -37.13 28.87
C THR A 422 37.65 -37.31 28.06
N VAL A 423 38.62 -36.43 28.28
CA VAL A 423 39.97 -36.53 27.72
C VAL A 423 40.95 -36.70 28.87
N PHE A 424 41.54 -37.89 28.98
CA PHE A 424 42.53 -38.19 30.01
C PHE A 424 43.91 -37.69 29.60
N ILE A 425 44.73 -37.39 30.61
CA ILE A 425 46.09 -36.91 30.47
C ILE A 425 46.99 -37.82 31.32
N SER A 426 48.07 -38.33 30.73
CA SER A 426 49.15 -38.98 31.48
C SER A 426 50.49 -38.33 31.19
N VAL A 427 51.33 -38.29 32.23
CA VAL A 427 52.74 -37.94 32.17
C VAL A 427 53.54 -39.17 32.59
N ASP A 428 54.52 -39.56 31.78
CA ASP A 428 55.40 -40.72 31.98
C ASP A 428 54.65 -42.02 32.30
N GLY A 429 53.50 -42.22 31.65
CA GLY A 429 52.64 -43.40 31.82
C GLY A 429 51.73 -43.38 33.06
N ARG A 430 51.76 -42.31 33.85
CA ARG A 430 50.88 -42.12 35.01
C ARG A 430 49.76 -41.14 34.66
N PRO A 431 48.47 -41.53 34.76
CA PRO A 431 47.35 -40.60 34.58
C PRO A 431 47.41 -39.51 35.65
N ILE A 432 47.37 -38.24 35.23
CA ILE A 432 47.44 -37.06 36.12
C ILE A 432 46.15 -36.24 36.12
N ALA A 433 45.36 -36.29 35.04
CA ALA A 433 44.11 -35.53 34.96
C ALA A 433 43.14 -36.08 33.90
N ALA A 434 41.90 -35.60 33.96
CA ALA A 434 40.83 -35.81 33.01
C ALA A 434 40.11 -34.49 32.76
N LEU A 435 40.12 -34.04 31.50
CA LEU A 435 39.40 -32.87 31.03
C LEU A 435 38.00 -33.30 30.64
N LEU A 436 36.99 -32.69 31.26
CA LEU A 436 35.59 -32.90 30.90
C LEU A 436 35.18 -31.78 29.96
N LEU A 437 34.80 -32.14 28.75
CA LEU A 437 34.31 -31.20 27.76
C LEU A 437 32.84 -31.44 27.44
N ALA A 438 32.01 -30.41 27.51
CA ALA A 438 30.59 -30.51 27.17
C ALA A 438 30.17 -29.37 26.25
N ASP A 439 29.02 -29.56 25.62
CA ASP A 439 28.40 -28.60 24.73
C ASP A 439 27.41 -27.75 25.51
N GLU A 440 27.73 -26.48 25.72
CA GLU A 440 26.98 -25.57 26.58
C GLU A 440 25.80 -24.93 25.82
N LEU A 441 24.65 -24.78 26.49
CA LEU A 441 23.50 -24.08 25.93
C LEU A 441 23.82 -22.61 25.65
N ARG A 442 23.30 -22.08 24.54
CA ARG A 442 23.38 -20.65 24.26
C ARG A 442 22.62 -19.88 25.32
N ARG A 443 23.21 -18.79 25.82
CA ARG A 443 22.58 -17.93 26.84
C ARG A 443 21.22 -17.42 26.39
N GLU A 444 21.08 -17.17 25.10
CA GLU A 444 19.85 -16.66 24.49
C GLU A 444 18.84 -17.74 24.07
N ALA A 445 19.18 -19.04 24.10
CA ALA A 445 18.27 -20.12 23.67
C ALA A 445 16.90 -20.11 24.39
N PRO A 446 16.83 -19.94 25.74
CA PRO A 446 15.54 -19.84 26.42
C PRO A 446 14.70 -18.65 25.95
N ARG A 447 15.34 -17.51 25.62
CA ARG A 447 14.65 -16.32 25.07
C ARG A 447 14.02 -16.64 23.73
N ALA A 448 14.80 -17.26 22.84
CA ALA A 448 14.36 -17.54 21.49
C ALA A 448 13.16 -18.49 21.46
N VAL A 449 13.21 -19.56 22.27
CA VAL A 449 12.10 -20.52 22.42
C VAL A 449 10.83 -19.83 22.92
N ARG A 450 10.93 -18.96 23.95
CA ARG A 450 9.79 -18.19 24.46
C ARG A 450 9.21 -17.25 23.41
N ALA A 451 10.07 -16.46 22.75
CA ALA A 451 9.63 -15.53 21.71
C ALA A 451 8.90 -16.25 20.56
N LEU A 452 9.34 -17.46 20.17
CA LEU A 452 8.62 -18.27 19.19
C LEU A 452 7.21 -18.66 19.67
N ARG A 453 7.05 -19.05 20.94
CA ARG A 453 5.72 -19.34 21.51
C ARG A 453 4.84 -18.09 21.52
N ASP A 454 5.36 -16.94 21.97
CA ASP A 454 4.62 -15.66 22.00
C ASP A 454 4.16 -15.21 20.62
N ILE A 455 4.99 -15.45 19.60
CA ILE A 455 4.66 -15.15 18.20
C ILE A 455 3.55 -16.08 17.68
N GLY A 456 3.31 -17.22 18.34
CA GLY A 456 2.23 -18.18 18.07
C GLY A 456 2.70 -19.48 17.41
N VAL A 457 3.91 -19.95 17.75
CA VAL A 457 4.37 -21.33 17.47
C VAL A 457 3.76 -22.25 18.52
N SER A 458 3.07 -23.29 18.07
CA SER A 458 2.32 -24.20 18.95
C SER A 458 3.14 -25.39 19.44
N LYS A 459 4.18 -25.79 18.71
CA LYS A 459 4.98 -26.97 19.01
C LYS A 459 6.47 -26.71 18.72
N ILE A 460 7.34 -27.02 19.68
CA ILE A 460 8.79 -26.88 19.57
C ILE A 460 9.43 -28.22 19.93
N ILE A 461 10.21 -28.77 19.02
CA ILE A 461 10.82 -30.11 19.11
C ILE A 461 12.33 -29.97 19.00
N MET A 462 13.09 -30.68 19.84
CA MET A 462 14.52 -30.84 19.62
C MET A 462 14.81 -32.17 18.95
N VAL A 463 15.66 -32.17 17.92
CA VAL A 463 16.14 -33.36 17.23
C VAL A 463 17.65 -33.46 17.41
N THR A 464 18.16 -34.60 17.86
CA THR A 464 19.58 -34.75 18.16
C THR A 464 20.05 -36.19 18.01
N GLY A 465 21.35 -36.36 17.71
CA GLY A 465 22.05 -37.64 17.77
C GLY A 465 22.49 -38.04 19.17
N ASP A 466 22.30 -37.16 20.16
CA ASP A 466 22.68 -37.41 21.55
C ASP A 466 21.78 -38.45 22.23
N ARG A 467 22.26 -38.99 23.36
CA ARG A 467 21.52 -39.95 24.17
C ARG A 467 20.26 -39.30 24.80
N PRO A 468 19.18 -40.06 25.02
CA PRO A 468 17.92 -39.56 25.58
C PRO A 468 18.08 -38.77 26.88
N ASP A 469 18.80 -39.31 27.86
CA ASP A 469 18.98 -38.69 29.18
C ASP A 469 19.57 -37.26 29.10
N ALA A 470 20.53 -37.06 28.19
CA ALA A 470 21.18 -35.77 27.93
C ALA A 470 20.19 -34.77 27.31
N ALA A 471 19.46 -35.24 26.30
CA ALA A 471 18.54 -34.45 25.51
C ALA A 471 17.27 -34.06 26.30
N GLU A 472 16.75 -34.96 27.14
CA GLU A 472 15.60 -34.68 28.01
C GLU A 472 15.91 -33.60 29.06
N THR A 473 17.13 -33.61 29.59
CA THR A 473 17.59 -32.58 30.53
C THR A 473 17.55 -31.19 29.89
N ILE A 474 18.08 -31.06 28.67
CA ILE A 474 18.06 -29.80 27.89
C ILE A 474 16.63 -29.38 27.52
N ALA A 475 15.77 -30.34 27.17
CA ALA A 475 14.41 -30.05 26.77
C ALA A 475 13.52 -29.59 27.93
N ALA A 476 13.68 -30.18 29.12
CA ALA A 476 13.02 -29.73 30.34
C ALA A 476 13.45 -28.30 30.70
N ALA A 477 14.75 -28.05 30.59
CA ALA A 477 15.40 -26.76 30.76
C ALA A 477 14.85 -25.65 29.85
N LEU A 478 14.64 -25.95 28.56
CA LEU A 478 14.15 -25.01 27.56
C LEU A 478 12.63 -25.03 27.37
N ASP A 479 11.92 -25.87 28.13
CA ASP A 479 10.47 -26.02 28.02
C ASP A 479 9.99 -26.45 26.62
N LEU A 480 10.62 -27.48 26.05
CA LEU A 480 10.30 -28.02 24.73
C LEU A 480 9.14 -29.04 24.80
N ASP A 481 8.37 -29.18 23.72
CA ASP A 481 7.20 -30.07 23.68
C ASP A 481 7.56 -31.54 23.42
N ALA A 482 8.69 -31.80 22.75
CA ALA A 482 9.17 -33.14 22.47
C ALA A 482 10.68 -33.17 22.19
N VAL A 483 11.28 -34.35 22.39
CA VAL A 483 12.68 -34.65 22.08
C VAL A 483 12.75 -35.89 21.20
N LEU A 484 13.48 -35.79 20.11
CA LEU A 484 13.84 -36.90 19.24
C LEU A 484 15.35 -37.12 19.35
N ALA A 485 15.75 -37.92 20.34
CA ALA A 485 17.13 -38.30 20.62
C ALA A 485 17.55 -39.54 19.82
N ASP A 486 18.85 -39.84 19.80
CA ASP A 486 19.49 -40.97 19.13
C ASP A 486 19.16 -41.06 17.62
N ARG A 487 19.18 -39.90 16.94
CA ARG A 487 18.84 -39.77 15.52
C ARG A 487 20.07 -39.59 14.63
N VAL A 488 20.18 -40.46 13.64
CA VAL A 488 21.10 -40.27 12.50
C VAL A 488 20.53 -39.26 11.50
N PRO A 489 21.34 -38.70 10.57
CA PRO A 489 20.87 -37.69 9.63
C PRO A 489 19.62 -38.07 8.82
N SER A 490 19.50 -39.33 8.38
CA SER A 490 18.31 -39.83 7.67
C SER A 490 17.04 -39.75 8.53
N ASP A 491 17.15 -40.07 9.81
CA ASP A 491 16.01 -40.07 10.72
C ASP A 491 15.54 -38.63 11.02
N LYS A 492 16.45 -37.65 10.97
CA LYS A 492 16.06 -36.23 11.08
C LYS A 492 15.17 -35.82 9.91
N VAL A 493 15.47 -36.27 8.69
CA VAL A 493 14.65 -36.01 7.50
C VAL A 493 13.26 -36.62 7.65
N ASP A 494 13.19 -37.88 8.09
CA ASP A 494 11.92 -38.57 8.31
C ASP A 494 11.07 -37.90 9.41
N ALA A 495 11.72 -37.44 10.48
CA ALA A 495 11.07 -36.69 11.54
C ALA A 495 10.46 -35.37 11.03
N VAL A 496 11.21 -34.61 10.23
CA VAL A 496 10.72 -33.39 9.58
C VAL A 496 9.53 -33.71 8.67
N ALA A 497 9.66 -34.73 7.81
CA ALA A 497 8.60 -35.13 6.89
C ALA A 497 7.32 -35.58 7.60
N MET A 498 7.43 -36.20 8.78
CA MET A 498 6.29 -36.57 9.61
C MET A 498 5.57 -35.34 10.17
N GLU A 499 6.30 -34.36 10.72
CA GLU A 499 5.72 -33.15 11.30
C GLU A 499 5.10 -32.23 10.25
N GLN A 500 5.70 -32.15 9.05
CA GLN A 500 5.13 -31.40 7.91
C GLN A 500 3.73 -31.84 7.51
N ARG A 501 3.41 -33.14 7.67
CA ARG A 501 2.06 -33.66 7.39
C ARG A 501 1.02 -33.16 8.38
N LEU A 502 1.45 -32.75 9.58
CA LEU A 502 0.58 -32.25 10.64
C LEU A 502 0.44 -30.73 10.57
N ALA A 503 1.55 -30.02 10.40
CA ALA A 503 1.56 -28.56 10.37
C ALA A 503 2.80 -28.00 9.63
N PRO A 504 2.74 -26.74 9.14
CA PRO A 504 3.90 -26.08 8.55
C PRO A 504 5.09 -26.03 9.51
N THR A 505 6.19 -26.64 9.10
CA THR A 505 7.33 -26.99 9.95
C THR A 505 8.61 -26.25 9.54
N LEU A 506 9.21 -25.58 10.51
CA LEU A 506 10.51 -24.92 10.42
C LEU A 506 11.59 -25.85 10.99
N MET A 507 12.66 -26.12 10.25
CA MET A 507 13.85 -26.79 10.78
C MET A 507 14.97 -25.75 10.95
N VAL A 508 15.66 -25.76 12.10
CA VAL A 508 16.79 -24.87 12.40
C VAL A 508 18.02 -25.73 12.71
N GLY A 509 19.13 -25.45 12.02
CA GLY A 509 20.39 -26.19 12.17
C GLY A 509 21.58 -25.32 11.74
N ASP A 510 22.81 -25.74 12.07
CA ASP A 510 24.05 -25.06 11.69
C ASP A 510 24.95 -25.97 10.80
N GLY A 511 24.85 -27.29 10.95
CA GLY A 511 25.79 -28.25 10.40
C GLY A 511 25.45 -28.86 9.03
N ILE A 512 26.49 -29.36 8.35
CA ILE A 512 26.40 -30.13 7.09
C ILE A 512 25.46 -31.34 7.27
N ASN A 513 25.45 -31.93 8.47
CA ASN A 513 24.61 -33.06 8.83
C ASN A 513 23.11 -32.74 8.79
N ASP A 514 22.74 -31.47 8.92
CA ASP A 514 21.34 -31.02 8.94
C ASP A 514 20.88 -30.51 7.58
N ALA A 515 21.78 -30.30 6.62
CA ALA A 515 21.44 -29.82 5.29
C ALA A 515 20.30 -30.63 4.60
N PRO A 516 20.27 -31.98 4.67
CA PRO A 516 19.14 -32.74 4.14
C PRO A 516 17.81 -32.48 4.86
N ALA A 517 17.84 -32.32 6.20
CA ALA A 517 16.66 -32.05 7.01
C ALA A 517 16.14 -30.61 6.82
N LEU A 518 17.06 -29.65 6.65
CA LEU A 518 16.76 -28.26 6.31
C LEU A 518 16.06 -28.15 4.95
N ALA A 519 16.58 -28.85 3.94
CA ALA A 519 15.99 -28.88 2.60
C ALA A 519 14.63 -29.61 2.56
N ALA A 520 14.41 -30.57 3.46
CA ALA A 520 13.15 -31.29 3.55
C ALA A 520 12.03 -30.49 4.20
N ALA A 521 12.35 -29.53 5.09
CA ALA A 521 11.38 -28.73 5.85
C ALA A 521 10.56 -27.76 4.97
N ASP A 522 9.43 -27.22 5.48
CA ASP A 522 8.69 -26.18 4.74
C ASP A 522 9.51 -24.90 4.66
N VAL A 523 10.35 -24.69 5.68
CA VAL A 523 11.41 -23.69 5.73
C VAL A 523 12.59 -24.28 6.49
N GLY A 524 13.76 -24.34 5.84
CA GLY A 524 15.04 -24.58 6.51
C GLY A 524 15.70 -23.27 6.95
N VAL A 525 16.21 -23.21 8.17
CA VAL A 525 17.01 -22.09 8.70
C VAL A 525 18.41 -22.56 9.03
N ALA A 526 19.41 -21.96 8.38
CA ALA A 526 20.82 -22.15 8.71
C ALA A 526 21.28 -21.08 9.71
N MET A 527 21.91 -21.52 10.79
CA MET A 527 22.55 -20.69 11.82
C MET A 527 24.02 -20.41 11.48
N GLY A 528 24.50 -19.20 11.80
CA GLY A 528 25.92 -18.89 11.88
C GLY A 528 26.73 -19.23 10.64
N ALA A 529 26.21 -18.90 9.44
CA ALA A 529 26.83 -19.26 8.17
C ALA A 529 28.24 -18.68 8.02
N ARG A 530 29.25 -19.47 8.43
CA ARG A 530 30.66 -19.24 8.11
C ARG A 530 30.90 -19.79 6.70
N GLY A 531 30.89 -18.93 5.69
CA GLY A 531 31.18 -19.32 4.30
C GLY A 531 30.00 -19.96 3.55
N ALA A 532 30.27 -20.43 2.32
CA ALA A 532 29.36 -21.25 1.51
C ALA A 532 29.27 -22.68 2.06
N SER A 533 28.72 -22.85 3.27
CA SER A 533 28.50 -24.17 3.87
C SER A 533 27.31 -24.90 3.21
N ALA A 534 27.36 -26.24 3.18
CA ALA A 534 26.27 -27.07 2.63
C ALA A 534 24.91 -26.76 3.29
N SER A 535 24.90 -26.41 4.58
CA SER A 535 23.70 -25.97 5.32
C SER A 535 23.14 -24.66 4.78
N SER A 536 24.01 -23.70 4.43
CA SER A 536 23.61 -22.39 3.89
C SER A 536 23.10 -22.49 2.46
N GLU A 537 23.59 -23.44 1.66
CA GLU A 537 23.05 -23.75 0.34
C GLU A 537 21.68 -24.43 0.43
N ALA A 538 21.51 -25.36 1.36
CA ALA A 538 20.28 -26.12 1.55
C ALA A 538 19.15 -25.32 2.22
N ALA A 539 19.46 -24.40 3.14
CA ALA A 539 18.46 -23.66 3.92
C ALA A 539 17.77 -22.56 3.12
N ASP A 540 16.48 -22.32 3.38
CA ASP A 540 15.72 -21.23 2.78
C ASP A 540 15.98 -19.87 3.44
N VAL A 541 16.35 -19.87 4.72
CA VAL A 541 16.68 -18.69 5.52
C VAL A 541 18.07 -18.89 6.09
N VAL A 542 18.90 -17.86 6.02
CA VAL A 542 20.26 -17.87 6.54
C VAL A 542 20.42 -16.74 7.54
N ILE A 543 20.82 -17.09 8.75
CA ILE A 543 21.13 -16.14 9.81
C ILE A 543 22.65 -15.92 9.79
N LEU A 544 23.06 -14.70 9.41
CA LEU A 544 24.47 -14.34 9.25
C LEU A 544 25.19 -14.24 10.60
N VAL A 545 24.49 -13.68 11.58
CA VAL A 545 25.00 -13.53 12.94
C VAL A 545 24.60 -14.76 13.74
N ASP A 546 25.57 -15.41 14.38
CA ASP A 546 25.35 -16.64 15.13
C ASP A 546 24.59 -16.39 16.46
N ARG A 547 23.31 -16.04 16.33
CA ARG A 547 22.38 -15.69 17.41
C ARG A 547 21.02 -16.30 17.17
N ILE A 548 20.61 -17.19 18.07
CA ILE A 548 19.34 -17.93 17.91
C ILE A 548 18.11 -17.02 18.08
N ASP A 549 18.24 -15.85 18.73
CA ASP A 549 17.21 -14.81 18.82
C ASP A 549 16.74 -14.28 17.46
N SER A 550 17.56 -14.42 16.43
CA SER A 550 17.24 -14.01 15.07
C SER A 550 16.17 -14.91 14.43
N VAL A 551 16.01 -16.15 14.90
CA VAL A 551 14.98 -17.09 14.43
C VAL A 551 13.57 -16.56 14.71
N PRO A 552 13.17 -16.26 15.97
CA PRO A 552 11.87 -15.65 16.24
C PRO A 552 11.72 -14.29 15.57
N GLU A 553 12.78 -13.51 15.45
CA GLU A 553 12.72 -12.23 14.74
C GLU A 553 12.35 -12.42 13.25
N ALA A 554 12.92 -13.43 12.59
CA ALA A 554 12.58 -13.80 11.22
C ALA A 554 11.09 -14.18 11.10
N VAL A 555 10.58 -15.02 12.01
CA VAL A 555 9.16 -15.42 12.06
C VAL A 555 8.25 -14.22 12.29
N ALA A 556 8.61 -13.31 13.19
CA ALA A 556 7.84 -12.09 13.46
C ALA A 556 7.75 -11.17 12.23
N ILE A 557 8.88 -10.95 11.54
CA ILE A 557 8.93 -10.14 10.31
C ILE A 557 8.07 -10.80 9.23
N ALA A 558 8.18 -12.10 9.03
CA ALA A 558 7.38 -12.86 8.06
C ALA A 558 5.88 -12.77 8.34
N ARG A 559 5.45 -13.05 9.58
CA ARG A 559 4.03 -12.96 9.99
C ARG A 559 3.46 -11.55 9.78
N ARG A 560 4.21 -10.52 10.18
CA ARG A 560 3.79 -9.13 10.00
C ARG A 560 3.70 -8.74 8.53
N THR A 561 4.67 -9.15 7.73
CA THR A 561 4.70 -8.91 6.28
C THR A 561 3.47 -9.52 5.61
N ARG A 562 3.17 -10.78 5.92
CA ARG A 562 1.97 -11.47 5.43
C ARG A 562 0.69 -10.78 5.90
N ALA A 563 0.61 -10.36 7.15
CA ALA A 563 -0.56 -9.65 7.70
C ALA A 563 -0.79 -8.30 7.00
N ILE A 564 0.28 -7.53 6.76
CA ILE A 564 0.21 -6.25 6.02
C ILE A 564 -0.22 -6.49 4.57
N ALA A 565 0.34 -7.49 3.90
CA ALA A 565 -0.06 -7.86 2.54
C ALA A 565 -1.55 -8.24 2.45
N LEU A 566 -2.01 -9.11 3.35
CA LEU A 566 -3.43 -9.49 3.44
C LEU A 566 -4.33 -8.30 3.77
N GLN A 567 -3.93 -7.43 4.70
CA GLN A 567 -4.68 -6.22 5.03
C GLN A 567 -4.83 -5.34 3.78
N SER A 568 -3.73 -5.08 3.09
CA SER A 568 -3.70 -4.27 1.87
C SER A 568 -4.62 -4.85 0.78
N ILE A 569 -4.55 -6.16 0.54
CA ILE A 569 -5.38 -6.82 -0.48
C ILE A 569 -6.86 -6.83 -0.09
N VAL A 570 -7.19 -7.27 1.12
CA VAL A 570 -8.60 -7.40 1.54
C VAL A 570 -9.28 -6.03 1.57
N VAL A 571 -8.62 -5.03 2.17
CA VAL A 571 -9.16 -3.66 2.22
C VAL A 571 -9.25 -3.06 0.81
N GLY A 572 -8.20 -3.19 -0.01
CA GLY A 572 -8.19 -2.68 -1.37
C GLY A 572 -9.28 -3.29 -2.24
N MET A 573 -9.39 -4.62 -2.27
CA MET A 573 -10.42 -5.33 -3.03
C MET A 573 -11.84 -5.04 -2.55
N THR A 574 -12.04 -4.87 -1.24
CA THR A 574 -13.35 -4.49 -0.69
C THR A 574 -13.75 -3.09 -1.16
N LEU A 575 -12.82 -2.13 -1.10
CA LEU A 575 -13.07 -0.75 -1.54
C LEU A 575 -13.31 -0.67 -3.07
N SER A 576 -12.53 -1.40 -3.87
CA SER A 576 -12.78 -1.51 -5.31
C SER A 576 -14.13 -2.17 -5.62
N GLY A 577 -14.50 -3.22 -4.90
CA GLY A 577 -15.81 -3.87 -5.04
C GLY A 577 -17.00 -2.93 -4.71
N VAL A 578 -16.87 -2.13 -3.64
CA VAL A 578 -17.87 -1.09 -3.29
C VAL A 578 -17.95 -0.03 -4.38
N THR A 579 -16.81 0.42 -4.91
CA THR A 579 -16.75 1.42 -5.99
C THR A 579 -17.38 0.89 -7.28
N MET A 580 -17.12 -0.37 -7.62
CA MET A 580 -17.70 -1.08 -8.75
C MET A 580 -19.23 -1.20 -8.63
N ALA A 581 -19.74 -1.54 -7.44
CA ALA A 581 -21.17 -1.58 -7.19
C ALA A 581 -21.81 -0.18 -7.32
N ALA A 582 -21.19 0.86 -6.75
CA ALA A 582 -21.66 2.23 -6.87
C ALA A 582 -21.67 2.72 -8.33
N ALA A 583 -20.67 2.35 -9.13
CA ALA A 583 -20.62 2.61 -10.57
C ALA A 583 -21.75 1.89 -11.33
N ALA A 584 -22.04 0.63 -10.98
CA ALA A 584 -23.13 -0.13 -11.60
C ALA A 584 -24.51 0.52 -11.37
N PHE A 585 -24.75 1.10 -10.19
CA PHE A 585 -25.98 1.86 -9.89
C PHE A 585 -25.98 3.29 -10.46
N GLY A 586 -24.88 3.75 -11.05
CA GLY A 586 -24.74 5.08 -11.64
C GLY A 586 -24.38 6.20 -10.66
N PHE A 587 -23.97 5.87 -9.43
CA PHE A 587 -23.51 6.87 -8.45
C PHE A 587 -22.08 7.37 -8.73
N VAL A 588 -21.32 6.67 -9.55
CA VAL A 588 -19.92 6.96 -9.85
C VAL A 588 -19.72 7.01 -11.37
N THR A 589 -19.20 8.13 -11.87
CA THR A 589 -18.83 8.30 -13.29
C THR A 589 -17.50 7.61 -13.60
N PRO A 590 -17.16 7.32 -14.87
CA PRO A 590 -15.88 6.70 -15.22
C PRO A 590 -14.66 7.47 -14.69
N VAL A 591 -14.67 8.80 -14.79
CA VAL A 591 -13.59 9.65 -14.28
C VAL A 591 -13.49 9.57 -12.75
N ALA A 592 -14.61 9.65 -12.04
CA ALA A 592 -14.63 9.53 -10.59
C ALA A 592 -14.18 8.15 -10.13
N GLY A 593 -14.60 7.09 -10.83
CA GLY A 593 -14.17 5.71 -10.56
C GLY A 593 -12.67 5.54 -10.70
N ALA A 594 -12.06 6.10 -11.75
CA ALA A 594 -10.61 6.06 -11.94
C ALA A 594 -9.85 6.77 -10.80
N LEU A 595 -10.32 7.94 -10.38
CA LEU A 595 -9.67 8.70 -9.29
C LEU A 595 -9.81 7.99 -7.92
N ILE A 596 -10.97 7.42 -7.63
CA ILE A 596 -11.20 6.63 -6.41
C ILE A 596 -10.27 5.41 -6.41
N GLN A 597 -10.17 4.72 -7.55
CA GLN A 597 -9.32 3.55 -7.69
C GLN A 597 -7.84 3.89 -7.49
N GLU A 598 -7.33 4.98 -8.07
CA GLU A 598 -5.97 5.45 -7.86
C GLU A 598 -5.70 5.79 -6.37
N ALA A 599 -6.66 6.42 -5.69
CA ALA A 599 -6.53 6.71 -4.27
C ALA A 599 -6.46 5.43 -3.41
N ILE A 600 -7.24 4.40 -3.77
CA ILE A 600 -7.19 3.08 -3.13
C ILE A 600 -5.80 2.46 -3.36
N ASP A 601 -5.30 2.47 -4.59
CA ASP A 601 -4.02 1.87 -4.95
C ASP A 601 -2.85 2.51 -4.18
N ILE A 602 -2.79 3.84 -4.13
CA ILE A 602 -1.80 4.57 -3.34
C ILE A 602 -1.89 4.21 -1.87
N ALA A 603 -3.10 4.20 -1.28
CA ALA A 603 -3.29 3.88 0.14
C ALA A 603 -2.83 2.46 0.47
N VAL A 604 -3.13 1.50 -0.41
CA VAL A 604 -2.75 0.10 -0.27
C VAL A 604 -1.23 -0.10 -0.40
N ILE A 605 -0.58 0.58 -1.35
CA ILE A 605 0.88 0.58 -1.52
C ILE A 605 1.56 1.19 -0.29
N LEU A 606 1.10 2.34 0.18
CA LEU A 606 1.63 2.99 1.39
C LEU A 606 1.46 2.09 2.62
N ASN A 607 0.34 1.37 2.72
CA ASN A 607 0.14 0.39 3.78
C ASN A 607 1.12 -0.80 3.63
N ALA A 608 1.34 -1.31 2.42
CA ALA A 608 2.29 -2.38 2.14
C ALA A 608 3.73 -2.00 2.56
N LEU A 609 4.14 -0.76 2.26
CA LEU A 609 5.45 -0.22 2.64
C LEU A 609 5.66 -0.09 4.17
N ARG A 610 4.61 -0.19 5.01
CA ARG A 610 4.79 -0.29 6.47
C ARG A 610 5.57 -1.55 6.89
N ALA A 611 5.72 -2.55 6.02
CA ALA A 611 6.57 -3.70 6.26
C ALA A 611 8.07 -3.30 6.37
N LEU A 612 8.49 -2.15 5.82
CA LEU A 612 9.88 -1.65 5.96
C LEU A 612 10.22 -1.24 7.40
N GLY A 613 9.28 -0.61 8.12
CA GLY A 613 9.53 -0.07 9.45
C GLY A 613 9.43 -1.14 10.53
N PRO A 614 10.29 -1.15 11.58
CA PRO A 614 10.15 -2.08 12.70
C PRO A 614 8.76 -1.92 13.35
N GLY A 615 8.24 -2.99 13.92
CA GLY A 615 6.93 -2.95 14.56
C GLY A 615 6.98 -1.89 15.64
N VAL A 616 5.95 -1.04 15.75
CA VAL A 616 5.87 -0.13 16.90
C VAL A 616 5.60 -1.00 18.12
N ALA A 617 6.67 -1.47 18.78
CA ALA A 617 6.58 -2.00 20.12
C ALA A 617 5.94 -0.90 20.97
N ALA A 618 4.83 -1.23 21.63
CA ALA A 618 4.14 -0.30 22.51
C ALA A 618 5.19 0.31 23.47
N GLY A 619 5.16 1.63 23.62
CA GLY A 619 6.15 2.33 24.43
C GLY A 619 6.04 1.86 25.88
N ARG A 620 6.97 1.01 26.31
CA ARG A 620 7.04 0.50 27.68
C ARG A 620 7.93 1.38 28.53
N THR A 621 7.60 1.41 29.81
CA THR A 621 8.41 2.03 30.86
C THR A 621 9.35 0.94 31.36
N PRO A 622 10.68 1.09 31.21
CA PRO A 622 11.62 0.13 31.76
C PRO A 622 11.52 0.11 33.29
N MET A 623 11.86 -1.02 33.88
CA MET A 623 11.96 -1.19 35.33
C MET A 623 12.98 -0.19 35.90
N PRO A 624 12.72 0.41 37.08
CA PRO A 624 13.71 1.26 37.76
C PRO A 624 15.02 0.49 38.01
N GLU A 625 16.15 1.13 37.71
CA GLU A 625 17.50 0.55 37.82
C GLU A 625 17.85 0.08 39.26
N THR A 626 17.20 0.65 40.28
CA THR A 626 17.33 0.23 41.68
C THR A 626 16.67 -1.11 41.95
N ALA A 627 15.54 -1.41 41.30
CA ALA A 627 14.87 -2.70 41.40
C ALA A 627 15.67 -3.79 40.66
N ALA A 628 16.21 -3.46 39.48
CA ALA A 628 17.09 -4.37 38.73
C ALA A 628 18.37 -4.74 39.51
N ARG A 629 18.98 -3.77 40.22
CA ARG A 629 20.15 -4.02 41.08
C ARG A 629 19.85 -4.88 42.30
N ALA A 630 18.68 -4.71 42.92
CA ALA A 630 18.27 -5.53 44.06
C ALA A 630 18.08 -7.00 43.66
N LEU A 631 17.52 -7.25 42.47
CA LEU A 631 17.35 -8.60 41.92
C LEU A 631 18.71 -9.27 41.62
N ARG A 632 19.63 -8.55 40.96
CA ARG A 632 21.00 -9.04 40.70
C ARG A 632 21.72 -9.49 41.96
N LYS A 633 21.60 -8.71 43.05
CA LYS A 633 22.24 -9.05 44.32
C LYS A 633 21.71 -10.35 44.93
N GLY A 634 20.40 -10.62 44.80
CA GLY A 634 19.81 -11.89 45.25
C GLY A 634 20.34 -13.10 44.46
N HIS A 635 20.54 -12.94 43.15
CA HIS A 635 21.11 -13.98 42.30
C HIS A 635 22.60 -14.24 42.52
N GLU A 636 23.38 -13.23 42.94
CA GLU A 636 24.77 -13.41 43.39
C GLU A 636 24.84 -14.35 44.61
N GLU A 637 23.91 -14.21 45.57
CA GLU A 637 23.81 -15.05 46.77
C GLU A 637 23.44 -16.50 46.42
N ILE A 638 22.55 -16.71 45.44
CA ILE A 638 22.21 -18.06 44.93
C ILE A 638 23.40 -18.68 44.22
N THR A 639 24.11 -17.91 43.39
CA THR A 639 25.27 -18.42 42.65
C THR A 639 26.32 -18.97 43.61
N ALA A 640 26.60 -18.26 44.70
CA ALA A 640 27.49 -18.76 45.76
C ALA A 640 26.98 -20.05 46.42
N CYS A 641 25.65 -20.17 46.63
CA CYS A 641 25.03 -21.39 47.15
C CYS A 641 25.15 -22.56 46.16
N LEU A 642 24.94 -22.33 44.86
CA LEU A 642 25.09 -23.34 43.81
C LEU A 642 26.53 -23.82 43.69
N ASP A 643 27.50 -22.91 43.81
CA ASP A 643 28.91 -23.27 43.86
C ASP A 643 29.25 -24.13 45.08
N ARG A 644 28.60 -23.87 46.23
CA ARG A 644 28.74 -24.72 47.42
C ARG A 644 28.09 -26.10 47.23
N LEU A 645 26.91 -26.19 46.62
CA LEU A 645 26.29 -27.47 46.30
C LEU A 645 27.15 -28.30 45.35
N ARG A 646 27.82 -27.65 44.39
CA ARG A 646 28.81 -28.31 43.53
C ARG A 646 29.96 -28.89 44.36
N GLN A 647 30.57 -28.09 45.23
CA GLN A 647 31.64 -28.57 46.11
C GLN A 647 31.20 -29.74 46.99
N ILE A 648 29.96 -29.73 47.48
CA ILE A 648 29.40 -30.83 48.26
C ILE A 648 29.26 -32.09 47.40
N ALA A 649 28.70 -31.97 46.19
CA ALA A 649 28.56 -33.09 45.27
C ALA A 649 29.92 -33.70 44.89
N ASP A 650 30.95 -32.87 44.73
CA ASP A 650 32.32 -33.32 44.46
C ASP A 650 32.96 -33.99 45.70
N ALA A 651 32.69 -33.49 46.91
CA ALA A 651 33.23 -34.04 48.15
C ALA A 651 32.59 -35.38 48.57
N LEU A 652 31.34 -35.66 48.17
CA LEU A 652 30.62 -36.89 48.49
C LEU A 652 31.28 -38.16 47.94
N ASP A 653 32.08 -38.04 46.89
CA ASP A 653 32.82 -39.14 46.27
C ASP A 653 33.92 -39.73 47.18
N GLU A 654 34.48 -38.90 48.07
CA GLU A 654 35.63 -39.24 48.93
C GLU A 654 35.30 -39.20 50.42
N ALA A 655 34.10 -38.75 50.77
CA ALA A 655 33.66 -38.61 52.14
C ALA A 655 33.42 -39.98 52.80
N PRO A 656 33.98 -40.23 54.00
CA PRO A 656 33.56 -41.38 54.81
C PRO A 656 32.06 -41.26 55.15
N PRO A 657 31.34 -42.38 55.40
CA PRO A 657 29.87 -42.41 55.49
C PRO A 657 29.27 -41.33 56.40
N GLN A 658 29.89 -41.09 57.56
CA GLN A 658 29.46 -40.07 58.52
C GLN A 658 29.59 -38.64 57.96
N ARG A 659 30.71 -38.33 57.29
CA ARG A 659 30.90 -37.04 56.60
C ARG A 659 29.99 -36.90 55.38
N ALA A 660 29.71 -37.99 54.68
CA ALA A 660 28.79 -37.99 53.55
C ALA A 660 27.36 -37.66 53.98
N ALA A 661 26.93 -38.19 55.14
CA ALA A 661 25.67 -37.81 55.76
C ALA A 661 25.64 -36.31 56.12
N ASP A 662 26.71 -35.79 56.74
CA ASP A 662 26.82 -34.36 57.06
C ASP A 662 26.72 -33.47 55.81
N TYR A 663 27.38 -33.88 54.72
CA TYR A 663 27.33 -33.17 53.44
C TYR A 663 25.94 -33.20 52.78
N ILE A 664 25.24 -34.34 52.82
CA ILE A 664 23.86 -34.44 52.29
C ILE A 664 22.90 -33.60 53.14
N LEU A 665 23.05 -33.59 54.47
CA LEU A 665 22.29 -32.73 55.37
C LEU A 665 22.60 -31.24 55.17
N GLU A 666 23.87 -30.90 54.90
CA GLU A 666 24.27 -29.54 54.54
C GLU A 666 23.62 -29.10 53.22
N ALA A 667 23.65 -29.96 52.20
CA ALA A 667 23.03 -29.69 50.91
C ALA A 667 21.50 -29.54 51.02
N ASP A 668 20.82 -30.41 51.76
CA ASP A 668 19.37 -30.31 52.00
C ASP A 668 19.00 -28.99 52.68
N ARG A 669 19.78 -28.57 53.68
CA ARG A 669 19.60 -27.27 54.34
C ARG A 669 19.84 -26.11 53.37
N LEU A 670 20.91 -26.12 52.59
CA LEU A 670 21.20 -25.07 51.59
C LEU A 670 20.10 -24.98 50.53
N VAL A 671 19.63 -26.12 50.02
CA VAL A 671 18.52 -26.19 49.06
C VAL A 671 17.22 -25.67 49.70
N GLY A 672 16.93 -26.03 50.95
CA GLY A 672 15.72 -25.63 51.66
C GLY A 672 15.68 -24.17 52.08
N GLU A 673 16.76 -23.67 52.68
CA GLU A 673 16.84 -22.33 53.29
C GLU A 673 17.21 -21.24 52.29
N THR A 674 17.95 -21.56 51.24
CA THR A 674 18.41 -20.56 50.26
C THR A 674 17.64 -20.69 48.95
N ILE A 675 17.74 -21.83 48.26
CA ILE A 675 17.18 -21.99 46.91
C ILE A 675 15.65 -21.98 46.96
N LEU A 676 15.02 -22.89 47.71
CA LEU A 676 13.55 -22.97 47.78
C LEU A 676 12.89 -21.76 48.45
N ALA A 677 13.61 -21.07 49.35
CA ALA A 677 13.13 -19.85 49.96
C ALA A 677 13.11 -18.70 48.94
N HIS A 678 14.20 -18.53 48.19
CA HIS A 678 14.28 -17.56 47.10
C HIS A 678 13.19 -17.81 46.05
N GLU A 679 13.06 -19.05 45.56
CA GLU A 679 12.07 -19.42 44.54
C GLU A 679 10.62 -19.13 44.99
N ARG A 680 10.31 -19.28 46.28
CA ARG A 680 9.00 -18.91 46.83
C ARG A 680 8.83 -17.40 46.95
N GLU A 681 9.86 -16.68 47.34
CA GLU A 681 9.82 -15.22 47.41
C GLU A 681 9.65 -14.61 46.02
N ASP A 682 10.36 -15.16 45.04
CA ASP A 682 10.26 -14.74 43.64
C ASP A 682 8.87 -15.04 43.06
N GLU A 683 8.33 -16.25 43.30
CA GLU A 683 6.99 -16.66 42.86
C GLU A 683 5.86 -15.85 43.52
N SER A 684 6.02 -15.44 44.79
CA SER A 684 4.96 -14.76 45.56
C SER A 684 5.01 -13.23 45.53
N ALA A 685 6.20 -12.63 45.45
CA ALA A 685 6.39 -11.19 45.61
C ALA A 685 6.99 -10.52 44.37
N ILE A 686 7.90 -11.19 43.67
CA ILE A 686 8.67 -10.56 42.58
C ILE A 686 7.94 -10.72 41.25
N TYR A 687 7.57 -11.93 40.86
CA TYR A 687 6.89 -12.18 39.58
C TYR A 687 5.59 -11.39 39.38
N PRO A 688 4.70 -11.21 40.38
CA PRO A 688 3.51 -10.37 40.22
C PRO A 688 3.84 -8.90 39.95
N ARG A 689 5.00 -8.41 40.42
CA ARG A 689 5.46 -7.04 40.18
C ARG A 689 6.12 -6.93 38.81
N ILE A 690 6.89 -7.94 38.41
CA ILE A 690 7.63 -7.97 37.13
C ILE A 690 6.71 -8.26 35.95
N SER A 691 5.62 -9.03 36.14
CA SER A 691 4.62 -9.29 35.11
C SER A 691 3.98 -8.02 34.55
N SER A 692 3.96 -6.93 35.32
CA SER A 692 3.46 -5.62 34.85
C SER A 692 4.42 -4.91 33.88
N PHE A 693 5.68 -5.35 33.83
CA PHE A 693 6.73 -4.83 32.95
C PHE A 693 7.03 -5.77 31.76
N LEU A 694 6.57 -7.03 31.82
CA LEU A 694 6.76 -8.05 30.78
C LEU A 694 5.59 -8.10 29.75
N PRO A 695 5.83 -8.62 28.53
CA PRO A 695 4.85 -8.61 27.46
C PRO A 695 3.58 -9.43 27.72
N ASP A 696 3.71 -10.59 28.35
CA ASP A 696 2.62 -11.54 28.61
C ASP A 696 2.96 -12.43 29.83
N GLY A 697 1.94 -12.84 30.59
CA GLY A 697 2.07 -13.71 31.78
C GLY A 697 2.57 -15.13 31.49
N ALA A 698 2.78 -15.50 30.22
CA ALA A 698 3.33 -16.79 29.80
C ALA A 698 4.82 -16.96 30.18
N ALA A 699 5.55 -15.85 30.38
CA ALA A 699 6.95 -15.88 30.84
C ALA A 699 7.13 -16.63 32.17
N LEU A 700 6.10 -16.63 33.03
CA LEU A 700 6.08 -17.30 34.32
C LEU A 700 5.69 -18.79 34.24
N GLY A 701 5.15 -19.24 33.10
CA GLY A 701 4.66 -20.61 32.91
C GLY A 701 5.78 -21.65 32.76
N ALA A 702 6.82 -21.33 32.00
CA ALA A 702 8.03 -22.16 31.88
C ALA A 702 8.79 -22.22 33.22
N MET A 703 8.87 -21.10 33.92
CA MET A 703 9.44 -21.01 35.27
C MET A 703 8.70 -21.89 36.27
N SER A 704 7.35 -21.91 36.20
CA SER A 704 6.53 -22.80 37.03
C SER A 704 6.80 -24.30 36.82
N ARG A 705 7.31 -24.71 35.65
CA ARG A 705 7.77 -26.10 35.43
C ARG A 705 9.14 -26.36 36.04
N ALA A 706 10.11 -25.47 35.80
CA ALA A 706 11.43 -25.55 36.44
C ALA A 706 11.32 -25.55 37.98
N HIS A 707 10.52 -24.65 38.56
CA HIS A 707 10.24 -24.61 40.00
C HIS A 707 9.64 -25.92 40.52
N ARG A 708 8.73 -26.52 39.74
CA ARG A 708 8.11 -27.81 40.12
C ARG A 708 9.13 -28.93 40.15
N GLU A 709 10.05 -28.95 39.19
CA GLU A 709 11.10 -29.96 39.14
C GLU A 709 12.16 -29.73 40.23
N ILE A 710 12.62 -28.50 40.44
CA ILE A 710 13.51 -28.14 41.56
C ILE A 710 12.86 -28.54 42.90
N ARG A 711 11.56 -28.23 43.10
CA ARG A 711 10.80 -28.67 44.27
C ARG A 711 10.59 -30.19 44.33
N HIS A 712 10.55 -30.88 43.20
CA HIS A 712 10.45 -32.34 43.17
C HIS A 712 11.76 -32.96 43.64
N GLN A 713 12.89 -32.56 43.05
CA GLN A 713 14.23 -33.02 43.42
C GLN A 713 14.57 -32.65 44.87
N ALA A 714 14.27 -31.43 45.32
CA ALA A 714 14.48 -31.03 46.71
C ALA A 714 13.66 -31.87 47.71
N ARG A 715 12.44 -32.31 47.33
CA ARG A 715 11.65 -33.25 48.16
C ARG A 715 12.20 -34.68 48.15
N LEU A 716 12.93 -35.08 47.10
CA LEU A 716 13.65 -36.35 47.09
C LEU A 716 14.89 -36.25 47.97
N LEU A 717 15.62 -35.13 47.91
CA LEU A 717 16.77 -34.85 48.78
C LEU A 717 16.36 -34.84 50.25
N ALA A 718 15.31 -34.09 50.62
CA ALA A 718 14.82 -34.06 52.00
C ALA A 718 14.40 -35.43 52.53
N ARG A 719 13.76 -36.26 51.69
CA ARG A 719 13.39 -37.64 52.07
C ARG A 719 14.60 -38.55 52.28
N LEU A 720 15.62 -38.39 51.43
CA LEU A 720 16.88 -39.09 51.60
C LEU A 720 17.55 -38.64 52.92
N SER A 721 17.66 -37.34 53.14
CA SER A 721 18.25 -36.71 54.32
C SER A 721 17.57 -37.13 55.63
N ASP A 722 16.24 -37.20 55.66
CA ASP A 722 15.49 -37.66 56.83
C ASP A 722 15.83 -39.12 57.20
N GLY A 723 16.04 -39.98 56.19
CA GLY A 723 16.46 -41.36 56.41
C GLY A 723 17.89 -41.51 56.95
N LEU A 724 18.73 -40.47 56.79
CA LEU A 724 20.14 -40.45 57.21
C LEU A 724 20.36 -39.89 58.62
N ARG A 725 19.35 -39.24 59.22
CA ARG A 725 19.47 -38.70 60.59
C ARG A 725 19.65 -39.77 61.65
N ASP A 726 19.18 -40.99 61.37
CA ASP A 726 19.14 -42.11 62.33
C ASP A 726 20.01 -43.32 61.90
N ASN A 727 20.63 -43.31 60.71
CA ASN A 727 21.38 -44.45 60.16
C ASN A 727 22.63 -44.01 59.38
N GLU A 728 23.69 -44.83 59.39
CA GLU A 728 24.84 -44.62 58.48
C GLU A 728 24.40 -44.81 57.02
N PRO A 729 24.72 -43.85 56.12
CA PRO A 729 24.37 -43.97 54.71
C PRO A 729 25.11 -45.15 54.08
N ASP A 730 24.36 -46.01 53.39
CA ASP A 730 24.98 -46.99 52.50
C ASP A 730 25.53 -46.31 51.23
N LYS A 731 26.35 -47.04 50.46
CA LYS A 731 26.96 -46.48 49.24
C LYS A 731 25.94 -46.07 48.17
N TYR A 732 24.72 -46.61 48.23
CA TYR A 732 23.68 -46.32 47.24
C TYR A 732 22.98 -45.00 47.60
N ALA A 733 22.68 -44.77 48.88
CA ALA A 733 22.13 -43.53 49.42
C ALA A 733 23.07 -42.34 49.18
N ILE A 734 24.40 -42.51 49.35
CA ILE A 734 25.38 -41.45 49.03
C ILE A 734 25.31 -41.08 47.55
N ARG A 735 25.21 -42.08 46.68
CA ARG A 735 25.18 -41.90 45.22
C ARG A 735 23.87 -41.28 44.74
N ASP A 736 22.76 -41.65 45.36
CA ASP A 736 21.45 -41.04 45.09
C ASP A 736 21.41 -39.59 45.57
N GLY A 737 21.98 -39.30 46.76
CA GLY A 737 22.13 -37.94 47.28
C GLY A 737 22.95 -37.06 46.35
N GLN A 738 24.12 -37.55 45.92
CA GLN A 738 24.97 -36.87 44.96
C GLN A 738 24.22 -36.56 43.65
N ARG A 739 23.52 -37.55 43.07
CA ARG A 739 22.76 -37.37 41.83
C ARG A 739 21.65 -36.33 41.96
N ILE A 740 20.92 -36.33 43.07
CA ILE A 740 19.85 -35.36 43.33
C ILE A 740 20.45 -33.95 43.50
N ILE A 741 21.55 -33.82 44.24
CA ILE A 741 22.24 -32.53 44.45
C ILE A 741 22.75 -31.96 43.12
N GLU A 742 23.39 -32.77 42.27
CA GLU A 742 23.85 -32.34 40.95
C GLU A 742 22.69 -31.95 40.03
N SER A 743 21.58 -32.68 40.07
CA SER A 743 20.39 -32.35 39.29
C SER A 743 19.77 -31.02 39.73
N ILE A 744 19.69 -30.76 41.04
CA ILE A 744 19.24 -29.48 41.59
C ILE A 744 20.20 -28.35 41.20
N GLU A 745 21.51 -28.55 41.33
CA GLU A 745 22.52 -27.55 40.96
C GLU A 745 22.41 -27.15 39.49
N ALA A 746 22.33 -28.12 38.59
CA ALA A 746 22.22 -27.87 37.16
C ALA A 746 20.91 -27.16 36.79
N LEU A 747 19.78 -27.62 37.34
CA LEU A 747 18.46 -27.02 37.09
C LEU A 747 18.38 -25.60 37.64
N ALA A 748 18.83 -25.38 38.89
CA ALA A 748 18.77 -24.08 39.54
C ALA A 748 19.76 -23.08 38.93
N ARG A 749 20.95 -23.51 38.50
CA ARG A 749 21.90 -22.62 37.79
C ARG A 749 21.32 -22.13 36.47
N LEU A 750 20.69 -23.04 35.72
CA LEU A 750 20.02 -22.66 34.49
C LEU A 750 18.83 -21.75 34.76
N HIS A 751 18.03 -22.08 35.77
CA HIS A 751 16.89 -21.27 36.18
C HIS A 751 17.30 -19.84 36.53
N ASN A 752 18.32 -19.68 37.38
CA ASN A 752 18.91 -18.40 37.76
C ASN A 752 19.36 -17.59 36.53
N ALA A 753 20.00 -18.25 35.55
CA ALA A 753 20.40 -17.61 34.29
C ALA A 753 19.19 -17.14 33.44
N GLN A 754 18.06 -17.88 33.47
CA GLN A 754 16.83 -17.48 32.81
C GLN A 754 16.15 -16.28 33.49
N GLU A 755 16.21 -16.20 34.81
CA GLU A 755 15.67 -15.09 35.58
C GLU A 755 16.43 -13.79 35.37
N GLU A 756 17.76 -13.86 35.47
CA GLU A 756 18.60 -12.67 35.33
C GLU A 756 18.42 -12.03 33.95
N ASP A 757 18.21 -12.85 32.93
CA ASP A 757 17.79 -12.44 31.62
C ASP A 757 16.43 -11.70 31.63
N ILE A 758 15.39 -12.30 32.21
CA ILE A 758 14.06 -11.68 32.29
C ILE A 758 14.14 -10.30 32.96
N TYR A 759 14.98 -10.19 34.00
CA TYR A 759 15.22 -8.95 34.72
C TYR A 759 15.98 -7.93 33.87
N GLU A 760 16.98 -8.37 33.11
CA GLU A 760 17.71 -7.55 32.15
C GLU A 760 16.80 -7.02 31.03
N GLN A 761 15.84 -7.83 30.55
CA GLN A 761 14.82 -7.38 29.60
C GLN A 761 13.85 -6.37 30.20
N ALA A 762 13.39 -6.61 31.42
CA ALA A 762 12.52 -5.66 32.11
C ALA A 762 13.22 -4.33 32.38
N ALA A 763 14.54 -4.35 32.60
CA ALA A 763 15.38 -3.17 32.80
C ALA A 763 15.80 -2.47 31.50
N SER A 764 15.88 -3.18 30.38
CA SER A 764 16.37 -2.64 29.10
C SER A 764 15.37 -1.71 28.41
N PRO A 765 15.77 -0.50 27.97
CA PRO A 765 14.90 0.38 27.19
C PRO A 765 14.60 -0.25 25.81
N PRO A 766 13.41 0.00 25.22
CA PRO A 766 13.06 -0.59 23.93
C PRO A 766 14.04 -0.14 22.83
N LEU A 767 14.71 -1.12 22.19
CA LEU A 767 15.77 -1.03 21.16
C LEU A 767 15.51 -0.01 20.02
N GLY A 768 14.25 0.37 19.78
CA GLY A 768 13.89 1.38 18.78
C GLY A 768 14.15 2.83 19.19
N ARG A 769 14.22 3.15 20.49
CA ARG A 769 14.39 4.54 20.97
C ARG A 769 15.83 4.97 21.09
N GLU A 770 16.74 4.06 21.39
CA GLU A 770 18.16 4.39 21.51
C GLU A 770 18.76 4.68 20.14
N ARG A 771 18.47 3.84 19.13
CA ARG A 771 18.79 4.14 17.73
C ARG A 771 18.23 5.48 17.25
N ALA A 772 16.99 5.81 17.61
CA ALA A 772 16.40 7.11 17.28
C ALA A 772 17.12 8.26 17.99
N ARG A 773 17.45 8.12 19.29
CA ARG A 773 18.16 9.13 20.07
C ARG A 773 19.63 9.28 19.67
N THR A 774 20.31 8.22 19.25
CA THR A 774 21.70 8.27 18.77
C THR A 774 21.78 8.88 17.37
N ILE A 775 20.81 8.57 16.49
CA ILE A 775 20.67 9.23 15.17
C ILE A 775 20.23 10.70 15.33
N GLU A 776 19.39 10.99 16.33
CA GLU A 776 18.95 12.34 16.64
C GLU A 776 20.08 13.14 17.29
N ARG A 777 20.90 12.56 18.18
CA ARG A 777 22.14 13.15 18.72
C ARG A 777 23.17 13.45 17.62
N ALA A 778 23.43 12.49 16.74
CA ALA A 778 24.31 12.66 15.59
C ALA A 778 23.79 13.68 14.55
N ARG A 779 22.48 13.96 14.54
CA ARG A 779 21.88 15.03 13.72
C ARG A 779 21.81 16.38 14.44
N THR A 780 21.66 16.40 15.77
CA THR A 780 21.57 17.64 16.55
C THR A 780 22.90 18.36 16.73
N GLU A 781 24.03 17.66 16.60
CA GLU A 781 25.36 18.28 16.59
C GLU A 781 25.67 19.06 15.29
N GLY A 782 24.80 18.99 14.27
CA GLY A 782 24.97 19.71 12.99
C GLY A 782 23.89 20.75 12.65
N ALA A 783 22.82 20.92 13.43
CA ALA A 783 21.73 21.84 13.07
C ALA A 783 20.96 22.36 14.30
N ALA A 784 21.64 23.08 15.18
CA ALA A 784 20.98 23.89 16.20
C ALA A 784 20.38 25.17 15.58
N SER A 785 19.17 25.51 16.02
CA SER A 785 18.40 26.75 15.78
C SER A 785 17.44 26.82 14.57
N ALA A 786 16.32 26.08 14.63
CA ALA A 786 15.06 26.56 14.00
C ALA A 786 13.80 25.81 14.45
N LEU A 787 13.90 24.53 14.83
CA LEU A 787 12.72 23.66 14.96
C LEU A 787 12.18 23.47 16.38
N ASP A 788 12.82 24.05 17.40
CA ASP A 788 12.42 23.86 18.80
C ASP A 788 11.15 24.65 19.18
N ARG A 789 10.67 25.54 18.31
CA ARG A 789 9.43 26.32 18.55
C ARG A 789 8.15 25.66 18.04
N VAL A 790 8.22 24.50 17.38
CA VAL A 790 7.03 23.83 16.81
C VAL A 790 6.74 22.46 17.45
N SER A 791 7.70 21.88 18.19
CA SER A 791 7.64 20.51 18.71
C SER A 791 6.79 20.35 19.99
N ASP A 792 6.63 21.39 20.80
CA ASP A 792 5.94 21.26 22.10
C ASP A 792 4.40 21.27 22.04
N ALA A 793 3.80 21.63 20.91
CA ALA A 793 2.34 21.68 20.77
C ALA A 793 1.69 20.33 20.36
N MET A 794 2.46 19.25 20.12
CA MET A 794 1.94 18.04 19.45
C MET A 794 2.19 16.71 20.18
N ARG A 795 2.06 16.67 21.52
CA ARG A 795 2.15 15.43 22.31
C ARG A 795 0.85 15.08 23.02
N GLY A 796 -0.12 14.55 22.28
CA GLY A 796 -1.29 13.88 22.86
C GLY A 796 -2.25 13.33 21.81
N ALA A 797 -2.75 12.10 22.02
CA ALA A 797 -3.81 11.46 21.25
C ALA A 797 -3.45 10.69 19.96
N ARG A 798 -2.82 9.51 20.12
CA ARG A 798 -2.57 8.54 19.04
C ARG A 798 -3.77 7.62 18.72
N TRP A 799 -4.68 7.38 19.67
CA TRP A 799 -5.91 6.61 19.41
C TRP A 799 -6.92 7.45 18.60
N ARG A 800 -7.01 8.76 18.92
CA ARG A 800 -7.71 9.74 18.10
C ARG A 800 -7.13 9.86 16.71
N ARG A 801 -5.84 9.57 16.45
CA ARG A 801 -5.27 9.56 15.09
C ARG A 801 -5.70 8.36 14.25
N ARG A 802 -5.96 7.18 14.83
CA ARG A 802 -6.48 6.03 14.07
C ARG A 802 -7.95 6.19 13.74
N LEU A 803 -8.73 6.69 14.71
CA LEU A 803 -10.10 7.12 14.47
C LEU A 803 -10.16 8.35 13.57
N ALA A 804 -9.21 9.28 13.63
CA ALA A 804 -9.15 10.43 12.74
C ALA A 804 -8.63 10.06 11.36
N LEU A 805 -7.79 9.04 11.18
CA LEU A 805 -7.40 8.56 9.84
C LEU A 805 -8.51 7.71 9.21
N GLY A 806 -9.23 6.90 10.00
CA GLY A 806 -10.45 6.22 9.57
C GLY A 806 -11.59 7.21 9.27
N ALA A 807 -11.75 8.24 10.12
CA ALA A 807 -12.70 9.32 9.91
C ALA A 807 -12.23 10.33 8.86
N LEU A 808 -10.93 10.47 8.58
CA LEU A 808 -10.40 11.26 7.47
C LEU A 808 -10.52 10.47 6.18
N ALA A 809 -10.35 9.14 6.17
CA ALA A 809 -10.65 8.32 5.00
C ALA A 809 -12.16 8.27 4.73
N LEU A 810 -12.98 8.17 5.79
CA LEU A 810 -14.44 8.29 5.70
C LEU A 810 -14.87 9.72 5.37
N ALA A 811 -14.16 10.77 5.82
CA ALA A 811 -14.42 12.16 5.47
C ALA A 811 -13.74 12.59 4.16
N ILE A 812 -12.83 11.80 3.59
CA ILE A 812 -12.32 11.94 2.23
C ILE A 812 -13.23 11.13 1.30
N MET A 813 -13.81 10.01 1.73
CA MET A 813 -14.79 9.25 0.96
C MET A 813 -16.15 9.96 0.97
N LEU A 814 -16.67 10.34 2.14
CA LEU A 814 -17.82 11.22 2.29
C LEU A 814 -17.49 12.63 1.81
N GLY A 815 -16.25 13.11 1.97
CA GLY A 815 -15.83 14.41 1.45
C GLY A 815 -15.52 14.42 -0.03
N SER A 816 -15.31 13.28 -0.68
CA SER A 816 -15.26 13.17 -2.15
C SER A 816 -16.65 12.91 -2.70
N VAL A 817 -17.53 12.16 -2.03
CA VAL A 817 -18.97 12.11 -2.34
C VAL A 817 -19.63 13.48 -2.10
N TRP A 818 -19.20 14.23 -1.08
CA TRP A 818 -19.65 15.58 -0.76
C TRP A 818 -18.90 16.65 -1.56
N LEU A 819 -17.59 16.52 -1.90
CA LEU A 819 -16.93 17.43 -2.84
C LEU A 819 -17.38 17.18 -4.27
N TYR A 820 -17.71 15.97 -4.71
CA TYR A 820 -18.24 15.73 -6.06
C TYR A 820 -19.75 16.04 -6.12
N GLY A 821 -20.46 15.90 -4.99
CA GLY A 821 -21.83 16.40 -4.84
C GLY A 821 -21.93 17.92 -4.64
N ARG A 822 -20.84 18.59 -4.21
CA ARG A 822 -20.76 20.06 -3.98
C ARG A 822 -19.97 20.80 -5.05
N TRP A 823 -19.08 20.10 -5.74
CA TRP A 823 -18.42 20.48 -6.99
C TRP A 823 -18.92 19.51 -8.05
N GLY A 824 -20.19 19.72 -8.44
CA GLY A 824 -20.57 19.50 -9.82
C GLY A 824 -19.65 20.32 -10.73
N SER A 825 -19.83 20.18 -12.04
CA SER A 825 -19.19 21.05 -13.04
C SER A 825 -19.08 22.52 -12.56
N PRO A 826 -18.07 23.30 -12.99
CA PRO A 826 -17.95 24.72 -12.62
C PRO A 826 -19.08 25.60 -13.24
N PHE A 827 -20.31 25.11 -13.33
CA PHE A 827 -21.47 25.79 -13.83
C PHE A 827 -22.72 25.51 -12.97
N ARG A 828 -23.13 26.59 -12.30
CA ARG A 828 -24.49 26.94 -11.80
C ARG A 828 -24.96 26.33 -10.46
N SER A 829 -25.25 27.25 -9.52
CA SER A 829 -26.33 27.13 -8.53
C SER A 829 -27.62 26.63 -9.20
N PRO A 830 -28.51 25.87 -8.54
CA PRO A 830 -29.81 25.54 -9.13
C PRO A 830 -30.66 26.80 -9.20
N SER A 831 -30.45 27.61 -10.24
CA SER A 831 -31.40 28.60 -10.71
C SER A 831 -32.26 27.90 -11.74
N VAL A 832 -33.57 27.91 -11.54
CA VAL A 832 -34.51 27.44 -12.56
C VAL A 832 -34.34 28.36 -13.76
N THR A 833 -33.90 27.80 -14.90
CA THR A 833 -33.66 28.58 -16.11
C THR A 833 -34.79 28.42 -17.10
N ALA A 834 -35.36 29.54 -17.55
CA ALA A 834 -36.42 29.57 -18.55
C ALA A 834 -36.04 30.49 -19.71
N GLU A 835 -36.51 30.16 -20.91
CA GLU A 835 -36.47 31.09 -22.04
C GLU A 835 -37.84 31.76 -22.18
N GLY A 836 -37.83 33.09 -22.37
CA GLY A 836 -39.04 33.87 -22.52
C GLY A 836 -38.89 35.01 -23.52
N VAL A 837 -40.02 35.62 -23.89
CA VAL A 837 -40.08 36.74 -24.84
C VAL A 837 -40.55 37.99 -24.13
N VAL A 838 -39.85 39.11 -24.37
CA VAL A 838 -40.24 40.42 -23.87
C VAL A 838 -41.45 40.94 -24.66
N GLU A 839 -42.52 41.27 -23.94
CA GLU A 839 -43.76 41.87 -24.42
C GLU A 839 -43.92 43.29 -23.84
N ALA A 840 -44.39 44.23 -24.68
CA ALA A 840 -44.75 45.56 -24.20
C ALA A 840 -46.20 45.60 -23.73
N ILE A 841 -46.43 46.23 -22.58
CA ILE A 841 -47.77 46.43 -22.03
C ILE A 841 -48.51 47.47 -22.88
N GLY A 842 -49.77 47.17 -23.24
CA GLY A 842 -50.65 48.10 -23.95
C GLY A 842 -50.16 48.50 -25.35
N ALA A 843 -49.39 47.64 -26.02
CA ALA A 843 -48.82 47.97 -27.33
C ALA A 843 -49.79 47.67 -28.50
N THR A 844 -50.04 48.68 -29.33
CA THR A 844 -50.87 48.58 -30.54
C THR A 844 -49.97 48.55 -31.78
N PRO A 845 -50.09 47.54 -32.67
CA PRO A 845 -49.33 47.50 -33.90
C PRO A 845 -49.86 48.51 -34.93
N ILE A 846 -48.94 49.16 -35.65
CA ILE A 846 -49.25 49.99 -36.83
C ILE A 846 -48.89 49.16 -38.06
N GLU A 847 -49.90 48.71 -38.78
CA GLU A 847 -49.74 47.85 -39.95
C GLU A 847 -49.93 48.63 -41.26
N THR A 848 -49.21 48.23 -42.31
CA THR A 848 -49.55 48.66 -43.68
C THR A 848 -50.62 47.76 -44.28
N ARG A 849 -51.53 48.32 -45.09
CA ARG A 849 -52.53 47.54 -45.86
C ARG A 849 -52.18 47.40 -47.34
N ILE A 850 -51.09 48.01 -47.78
CA ILE A 850 -50.62 47.97 -49.16
C ILE A 850 -49.11 47.65 -49.18
N SER A 851 -48.65 47.02 -50.25
CA SER A 851 -47.24 46.68 -50.45
C SER A 851 -46.48 47.81 -51.14
N GLY A 852 -45.18 47.95 -50.90
CA GLY A 852 -44.39 48.93 -51.64
C GLY A 852 -43.10 49.32 -50.95
N ARG A 853 -42.32 50.15 -51.63
CA ARG A 853 -41.05 50.65 -51.09
C ARG A 853 -41.31 51.83 -50.16
N ILE A 854 -40.77 51.78 -48.95
CA ILE A 854 -40.86 52.86 -47.97
C ILE A 854 -39.99 54.02 -48.48
N GLU A 855 -40.60 55.17 -48.75
CA GLU A 855 -39.94 56.39 -49.23
C GLU A 855 -39.44 57.24 -48.05
N ALA A 856 -40.23 57.33 -46.98
CA ALA A 856 -39.90 58.12 -45.80
C ALA A 856 -40.40 57.48 -44.51
N VAL A 857 -39.65 57.67 -43.42
CA VAL A 857 -40.01 57.26 -42.06
C VAL A 857 -39.89 58.49 -41.15
N TYR A 858 -40.95 58.81 -40.41
CA TYR A 858 -41.07 60.02 -39.59
C TYR A 858 -41.08 59.74 -38.09
N CYS A 859 -41.32 58.48 -37.69
CA CYS A 859 -41.36 58.04 -36.29
C CYS A 859 -40.17 57.11 -36.01
N ASP A 860 -39.42 57.37 -34.93
CA ASP A 860 -38.37 56.47 -34.44
C ASP A 860 -38.71 55.92 -33.05
N ARG A 861 -38.01 54.86 -32.60
CA ARG A 861 -38.15 54.32 -31.25
C ARG A 861 -37.93 55.42 -30.21
N GLY A 862 -38.83 55.53 -29.25
CA GLY A 862 -38.87 56.59 -28.23
C GLY A 862 -39.66 57.84 -28.63
N THR A 863 -40.10 57.95 -29.89
CA THR A 863 -40.91 59.08 -30.36
C THR A 863 -42.32 59.01 -29.77
N LYS A 864 -42.80 60.10 -29.18
CA LYS A 864 -44.22 60.25 -28.79
C LYS A 864 -45.03 60.63 -30.02
N VAL A 865 -46.07 59.86 -30.29
CA VAL A 865 -46.97 60.06 -31.43
C VAL A 865 -48.39 60.34 -30.94
N VAL A 866 -49.12 61.18 -31.68
CA VAL A 866 -50.56 61.39 -31.48
C VAL A 866 -51.37 60.60 -32.51
N ALA A 867 -52.62 60.28 -32.19
CA ALA A 867 -53.51 59.61 -33.14
C ALA A 867 -53.67 60.44 -34.43
N GLY A 868 -53.50 59.81 -35.58
CA GLY A 868 -53.50 60.44 -36.91
C GLY A 868 -52.15 60.96 -37.39
N GLN A 869 -51.10 60.96 -36.56
CA GLN A 869 -49.76 61.39 -36.96
C GLN A 869 -49.13 60.40 -37.94
N ILE A 870 -48.60 60.89 -39.07
CA ILE A 870 -47.95 60.06 -40.08
C ILE A 870 -46.60 59.56 -39.55
N CYS A 871 -46.38 58.24 -39.61
CA CYS A 871 -45.15 57.58 -39.17
C CYS A 871 -44.29 57.03 -40.31
N ALA A 872 -44.88 56.69 -41.44
CA ALA A 872 -44.14 56.32 -42.66
C ALA A 872 -44.96 56.63 -43.91
N GLU A 873 -44.27 56.77 -45.04
CA GLU A 873 -44.86 56.94 -46.37
C GLU A 873 -44.25 55.93 -47.35
N ILE A 874 -45.11 55.21 -48.06
CA ILE A 874 -44.77 54.30 -49.16
C ILE A 874 -44.74 55.11 -50.47
N ASP A 875 -43.82 54.79 -51.38
CA ASP A 875 -43.71 55.43 -52.71
C ASP A 875 -45.08 55.47 -53.40
N PRO A 876 -45.67 56.68 -53.57
CA PRO A 876 -46.99 56.83 -54.13
C PRO A 876 -46.99 56.77 -55.66
N GLY A 877 -45.84 56.73 -56.33
CA GLY A 877 -45.70 56.77 -57.79
C GLY A 877 -46.48 55.67 -58.53
N PRO A 878 -46.29 54.38 -58.17
CA PRO A 878 -47.03 53.28 -58.78
C PRO A 878 -48.56 53.41 -58.59
N TYR A 879 -48.99 53.79 -57.38
CA TYR A 879 -50.40 53.92 -57.04
C TYR A 879 -51.08 55.10 -57.73
N ARG A 880 -50.39 56.24 -57.88
CA ARG A 880 -50.89 57.37 -58.70
C ARG A 880 -51.07 56.98 -60.15
N THR A 881 -50.16 56.17 -60.69
CA THR A 881 -50.25 55.68 -62.07
C THR A 881 -51.48 54.80 -62.26
N ILE A 882 -51.73 53.86 -61.34
CA ILE A 882 -52.92 52.98 -61.38
C ILE A 882 -54.22 53.78 -61.24
N ALA A 883 -54.28 54.75 -60.32
CA ALA A 883 -55.45 55.61 -60.16
C ALA A 883 -55.73 56.46 -61.41
N SER A 884 -54.67 57.02 -62.03
CA SER A 884 -54.78 57.77 -63.29
C SER A 884 -55.29 56.91 -64.45
N GLN A 885 -54.77 55.67 -64.58
CA GLN A 885 -55.21 54.71 -65.59
C GLN A 885 -56.67 54.29 -65.37
N SER A 886 -57.04 53.94 -64.14
CA SER A 886 -58.42 53.56 -63.79
C SER A 886 -59.42 54.70 -64.06
N LYS A 887 -58.98 55.96 -63.90
CA LYS A 887 -59.78 57.14 -64.24
C LYS A 887 -59.98 57.29 -65.75
N ALA A 888 -58.95 57.01 -66.55
CA ALA A 888 -59.05 56.98 -68.01
C ALA A 888 -59.99 55.86 -68.48
N ASP A 889 -59.91 54.68 -67.85
CA ASP A 889 -60.77 53.52 -68.15
C ASP A 889 -62.24 53.81 -67.83
N LEU A 890 -62.53 54.41 -66.67
CA LEU A 890 -63.88 54.87 -66.33
C LEU A 890 -64.40 55.88 -67.37
N THR A 891 -63.55 56.79 -67.83
CA THR A 891 -63.92 57.78 -68.87
C THR A 891 -64.22 57.09 -70.21
N SER A 892 -63.51 56.02 -70.55
CA SER A 892 -63.76 55.19 -71.74
C SER A 892 -65.07 54.40 -71.62
N ALA A 893 -65.29 53.72 -70.48
CA ALA A 893 -66.52 52.97 -70.19
C ALA A 893 -67.76 53.88 -70.18
N THR A 894 -67.64 55.09 -69.61
CA THR A 894 -68.71 56.10 -69.64
C THR A 894 -69.12 56.44 -71.07
N ARG A 895 -68.14 56.67 -71.95
CA ARG A 895 -68.42 56.98 -73.37
C ARG A 895 -69.10 55.81 -74.10
N ARG A 896 -68.69 54.57 -73.85
CA ARG A 896 -69.31 53.37 -74.45
C ARG A 896 -70.75 53.17 -73.97
N LEU A 897 -70.99 53.39 -72.68
CA LEU A 897 -72.32 53.34 -72.10
C LEU A 897 -73.26 54.39 -72.72
N GLU A 898 -72.79 55.63 -72.86
CA GLU A 898 -73.56 56.70 -73.53
C GLU A 898 -73.86 56.34 -74.99
N GLN A 899 -72.90 55.76 -75.72
CA GLN A 899 -73.11 55.30 -77.10
C GLN A 899 -74.14 54.16 -77.19
N ALA A 900 -74.08 53.20 -76.27
CA ALA A 900 -75.04 52.10 -76.21
C ALA A 900 -76.46 52.59 -75.86
N LYS A 901 -76.59 53.52 -74.91
CA LYS A 901 -77.87 54.16 -74.56
C LYS A 901 -78.45 54.96 -75.72
N ALA A 902 -77.61 55.73 -76.44
CA ALA A 902 -78.01 56.46 -77.64
C ALA A 902 -78.43 55.51 -78.78
N HIS A 903 -77.79 54.34 -78.92
CA HIS A 903 -78.21 53.32 -79.88
C HIS A 903 -79.56 52.70 -79.50
N LEU A 904 -79.75 52.35 -78.24
CA LEU A 904 -81.03 51.84 -77.73
C LEU A 904 -82.17 52.85 -77.95
N ALA A 905 -81.93 54.13 -77.69
CA ALA A 905 -82.91 55.20 -77.94
C ALA A 905 -83.27 55.33 -79.43
N ARG A 906 -82.29 55.21 -80.34
CA ARG A 906 -82.53 55.19 -81.79
C ARG A 906 -83.38 53.99 -82.20
N VAL A 907 -83.06 52.79 -81.70
CA VAL A 907 -83.83 51.56 -81.99
C VAL A 907 -85.27 51.68 -81.47
N ARG A 908 -85.47 52.22 -80.25
CA ARG A 908 -86.82 52.48 -79.69
C ARG A 908 -87.63 53.44 -80.56
N LYS A 909 -87.05 54.57 -80.97
CA LYS A 909 -87.73 55.55 -81.84
C LYS A 909 -88.09 54.97 -83.23
N GLN A 910 -87.28 54.04 -83.73
CA GLN A 910 -87.52 53.35 -84.99
C GLN A 910 -88.67 52.33 -84.90
N ILE A 911 -88.90 51.75 -83.71
CA ILE A 911 -90.03 50.87 -83.42
C ILE A 911 -91.32 51.70 -83.26
N GLU A 912 -91.27 52.87 -82.64
CA GLU A 912 -92.43 53.77 -82.49
C GLU A 912 -92.94 54.33 -83.83
N SER A 913 -92.08 54.45 -84.84
CA SER A 913 -92.42 55.02 -86.17
C SER A 913 -92.84 53.98 -87.22
N GLY A 914 -92.94 52.68 -86.91
CA GLY A 914 -93.35 51.64 -87.86
C GLY A 914 -94.01 50.40 -87.23
N ARG A 915 -94.80 49.63 -88.00
CA ARG A 915 -95.50 48.42 -87.49
C ARG A 915 -94.47 47.34 -87.06
N PRO A 916 -94.57 46.77 -85.85
CA PRO A 916 -93.56 45.86 -85.31
C PRO A 916 -93.47 44.55 -86.11
N LYS A 917 -92.29 44.26 -86.69
CA LYS A 917 -91.91 42.94 -87.24
C LYS A 917 -90.98 42.23 -86.25
N ALA A 918 -91.00 40.90 -86.23
CA ALA A 918 -90.17 40.07 -85.32
C ALA A 918 -88.66 40.41 -85.32
N ARG A 919 -88.14 40.92 -86.45
CA ARG A 919 -86.74 41.37 -86.59
C ARG A 919 -86.40 42.62 -85.77
N PHE A 920 -87.37 43.49 -85.46
CA PHE A 920 -87.15 44.68 -84.65
C PHE A 920 -87.16 44.37 -83.15
N MET A 921 -87.95 43.40 -82.70
CA MET A 921 -87.94 42.94 -81.31
C MET A 921 -86.58 42.30 -80.94
N THR A 922 -86.03 41.49 -81.84
CA THR A 922 -84.67 40.93 -81.66
C THR A 922 -83.58 42.00 -81.65
N MET A 923 -83.71 43.07 -82.45
CA MET A 923 -82.80 44.22 -82.39
C MET A 923 -82.93 45.02 -81.08
N LEU A 924 -84.15 45.18 -80.55
CA LEU A 924 -84.38 45.85 -79.26
C LEU A 924 -83.77 45.05 -78.10
N GLU A 925 -83.99 43.73 -78.07
CA GLU A 925 -83.40 42.84 -77.07
C GLU A 925 -81.87 42.85 -77.13
N ALA A 926 -81.29 42.86 -78.34
CA ALA A 926 -79.84 42.95 -78.52
C ALA A 926 -79.30 44.31 -78.04
N ALA A 927 -79.99 45.42 -78.33
CA ALA A 927 -79.61 46.74 -77.85
C ALA A 927 -79.75 46.89 -76.32
N GLN A 928 -80.80 46.31 -75.72
CA GLN A 928 -80.98 46.29 -74.26
C GLN A 928 -79.89 45.47 -73.56
N ARG A 929 -79.58 44.27 -74.08
CA ARG A 929 -78.46 43.46 -73.57
C ARG A 929 -77.13 44.19 -73.67
N ARG A 930 -76.92 44.95 -74.74
CA ARG A 930 -75.70 45.75 -74.90
C ARG A 930 -75.60 46.89 -73.90
N VAL A 931 -76.70 47.59 -73.61
CA VAL A 931 -76.71 48.60 -72.53
C VAL A 931 -76.41 47.96 -71.18
N ALA A 932 -77.06 46.84 -70.85
CA ALA A 932 -76.81 46.12 -69.59
C ALA A 932 -75.33 45.70 -69.44
N ALA A 933 -74.70 45.19 -70.50
CA ALA A 933 -73.28 44.84 -70.50
C ALA A 933 -72.35 46.05 -70.29
N GLU A 934 -72.66 47.19 -70.91
CA GLU A 934 -71.86 48.42 -70.72
C GLU A 934 -72.11 49.09 -69.35
N GLU A 935 -73.30 48.92 -68.76
CA GLU A 935 -73.59 49.38 -67.38
C GLU A 935 -72.77 48.60 -66.36
N GLU A 936 -72.65 47.28 -66.53
CA GLU A 936 -71.79 46.43 -65.71
C GLU A 936 -70.31 46.81 -65.87
N SER A 937 -69.86 47.05 -67.10
CA SER A 937 -68.51 47.54 -67.41
C SER A 937 -68.21 48.88 -66.73
N TYR A 938 -69.15 49.84 -66.78
CA TYR A 938 -69.03 51.12 -66.06
C TYR A 938 -68.95 50.94 -64.54
N ALA A 939 -69.81 50.09 -63.96
CA ALA A 939 -69.82 49.82 -62.53
C ALA A 939 -68.47 49.21 -62.06
N SER A 940 -67.94 48.26 -62.84
CA SER A 940 -66.61 47.66 -62.62
C SER A 940 -65.49 48.71 -62.66
N SER A 941 -65.42 49.53 -63.73
CA SER A 941 -64.39 50.58 -63.84
C SER A 941 -64.49 51.63 -62.74
N ARG A 942 -65.71 51.95 -62.27
CA ARG A 942 -65.92 52.90 -61.17
C ARG A 942 -65.45 52.32 -59.83
N ALA A 943 -65.71 51.03 -59.59
CA ALA A 943 -65.22 50.34 -58.40
C ALA A 943 -63.68 50.24 -58.41
N ALA A 944 -63.09 49.95 -59.57
CA ALA A 944 -61.64 49.90 -59.75
C ALA A 944 -60.97 51.25 -59.46
N LEU A 945 -61.54 52.37 -59.95
CA LEU A 945 -61.03 53.70 -59.61
C LEU A 945 -61.08 53.99 -58.11
N ARG A 946 -62.20 53.67 -57.45
CA ARG A 946 -62.33 53.87 -56.00
C ARG A 946 -61.30 53.05 -55.22
N ALA A 947 -61.09 51.78 -55.59
CA ALA A 947 -60.08 50.94 -54.96
C ALA A 947 -58.66 51.51 -55.16
N ALA A 948 -58.34 51.99 -56.36
CA ALA A 948 -57.04 52.59 -56.66
C ALA A 948 -56.81 53.92 -55.92
N GLU A 949 -57.85 54.74 -55.74
CA GLU A 949 -57.79 55.97 -54.94
C GLU A 949 -57.63 55.67 -53.44
N ASP A 950 -58.33 54.66 -52.93
CA ASP A 950 -58.20 54.21 -51.54
C ASP A 950 -56.79 53.65 -51.26
N ASP A 951 -56.23 52.87 -52.17
CA ASP A 951 -54.86 52.35 -52.04
C ASP A 951 -53.82 53.48 -52.12
N LEU A 952 -54.04 54.49 -52.97
CA LEU A 952 -53.21 55.69 -53.00
C LEU A 952 -53.28 56.48 -51.68
N ALA A 953 -54.45 56.57 -51.04
CA ALA A 953 -54.56 57.23 -49.73
C ALA A 953 -53.84 56.45 -48.61
N ARG A 954 -53.78 55.12 -48.74
CA ARG A 954 -53.11 54.22 -47.78
C ARG A 954 -51.58 54.22 -47.86
N THR A 955 -50.98 54.96 -48.80
CA THR A 955 -49.51 55.12 -48.86
C THR A 955 -48.97 55.89 -47.65
N LYS A 956 -49.80 56.70 -47.00
CA LYS A 956 -49.47 57.41 -45.75
C LYS A 956 -49.92 56.58 -44.55
N ILE A 957 -48.96 56.08 -43.79
CA ILE A 957 -49.19 55.21 -42.64
C ILE A 957 -49.20 56.07 -41.37
N ALA A 958 -50.37 56.20 -40.74
CA ALA A 958 -50.57 57.03 -39.56
C ALA A 958 -50.78 56.19 -38.28
N ALA A 959 -50.39 56.76 -37.14
CA ALA A 959 -50.60 56.14 -35.82
C ALA A 959 -52.09 56.11 -35.47
N PRO A 960 -52.67 54.95 -35.11
CA PRO A 960 -54.10 54.84 -34.77
C PRO A 960 -54.41 55.34 -33.35
N VAL A 961 -53.41 55.38 -32.46
CA VAL A 961 -53.54 55.77 -31.05
C VAL A 961 -52.38 56.68 -30.66
N ALA A 962 -52.59 57.49 -29.61
CA ALA A 962 -51.50 58.27 -29.01
C ALA A 962 -50.66 57.39 -28.06
N GLY A 963 -49.33 57.50 -28.11
CA GLY A 963 -48.43 56.71 -27.28
C GLY A 963 -46.96 56.90 -27.65
N THR A 964 -46.09 56.02 -27.15
CA THR A 964 -44.65 56.02 -27.47
C THR A 964 -44.30 54.85 -28.37
N VAL A 965 -43.55 55.09 -29.45
CA VAL A 965 -43.06 54.03 -30.35
C VAL A 965 -42.03 53.18 -29.60
N VAL A 966 -42.35 51.93 -29.28
CA VAL A 966 -41.47 51.00 -28.56
C VAL A 966 -40.67 50.08 -29.49
N ALA A 967 -41.15 49.90 -30.72
CA ALA A 967 -40.43 49.17 -31.76
C ALA A 967 -40.71 49.77 -33.15
N ARG A 968 -39.69 49.73 -34.02
CA ARG A 968 -39.74 50.13 -35.43
C ARG A 968 -39.14 49.00 -36.27
N ASP A 969 -39.89 48.50 -37.23
CA ASP A 969 -39.50 47.49 -38.23
C ASP A 969 -39.69 48.02 -39.66
N ALA A 970 -39.42 49.32 -39.83
CA ALA A 970 -39.52 50.06 -41.07
C ALA A 970 -38.24 50.86 -41.32
N GLU A 971 -37.62 50.65 -42.47
CA GLU A 971 -36.44 51.40 -42.94
C GLU A 971 -36.70 52.09 -44.28
N VAL A 972 -36.13 53.28 -44.45
CA VAL A 972 -36.19 53.99 -45.74
C VAL A 972 -35.51 53.15 -46.82
N GLY A 973 -36.23 52.90 -47.91
CA GLY A 973 -35.80 52.06 -49.01
C GLY A 973 -36.18 50.58 -48.90
N GLN A 974 -36.70 50.11 -47.76
CA GLN A 974 -37.21 48.75 -47.57
C GLN A 974 -38.49 48.52 -48.38
N THR A 975 -38.61 47.36 -49.05
CA THR A 975 -39.85 46.96 -49.73
C THR A 975 -40.69 46.07 -48.82
N VAL A 976 -41.94 46.47 -48.54
CA VAL A 976 -42.89 45.67 -47.77
C VAL A 976 -43.74 44.86 -48.73
N GLY A 977 -43.61 43.53 -48.69
CA GLY A 977 -44.29 42.59 -49.61
C GLY A 977 -45.69 42.16 -49.16
N ASP A 978 -45.93 42.08 -47.85
CA ASP A 978 -47.18 41.58 -47.27
C ASP A 978 -48.05 42.72 -46.73
N ALA A 979 -49.30 42.79 -47.19
CA ALA A 979 -50.33 43.56 -46.51
C ALA A 979 -50.54 42.98 -45.10
N HIS A 980 -50.70 43.83 -44.09
CA HIS A 980 -50.79 43.56 -42.65
C HIS A 980 -49.47 43.35 -41.91
N LYS A 981 -48.31 43.69 -42.50
CA LYS A 981 -47.06 43.73 -41.73
C LYS A 981 -47.06 44.90 -40.74
N ALA A 982 -46.88 44.60 -39.45
CA ALA A 982 -46.67 45.61 -38.40
C ALA A 982 -45.31 46.30 -38.58
N LEU A 983 -45.33 47.59 -38.91
CA LEU A 983 -44.15 48.42 -39.15
C LEU A 983 -43.70 49.14 -37.88
N PHE A 984 -44.62 49.46 -36.98
CA PHE A 984 -44.34 50.11 -35.71
C PHE A 984 -45.17 49.46 -34.60
N LEU A 985 -44.68 49.56 -33.38
CA LEU A 985 -45.41 49.17 -32.18
C LEU A 985 -45.49 50.38 -31.25
N VAL A 986 -46.69 50.83 -30.89
CA VAL A 986 -46.91 52.01 -30.04
C VAL A 986 -47.52 51.56 -28.71
N SER A 987 -46.84 51.86 -27.59
CA SER A 987 -47.31 51.55 -26.24
C SER A 987 -47.82 52.80 -25.54
N THR A 988 -48.92 52.65 -24.80
CA THR A 988 -49.48 53.69 -23.91
C THR A 988 -48.73 53.81 -22.59
N ASP A 989 -47.99 52.78 -22.18
CA ASP A 989 -47.19 52.75 -20.94
C ASP A 989 -45.87 51.99 -21.17
N PRO A 990 -44.80 52.68 -21.60
CA PRO A 990 -43.55 52.01 -21.98
C PRO A 990 -42.61 51.73 -20.79
N GLY A 991 -42.98 52.12 -19.56
CA GLY A 991 -42.12 52.06 -18.37
C GLY A 991 -41.99 50.66 -17.74
N VAL A 992 -42.86 49.71 -18.13
CA VAL A 992 -42.85 48.33 -17.64
C VAL A 992 -43.03 47.38 -18.83
N VAL A 993 -42.26 46.30 -18.86
CA VAL A 993 -42.41 45.22 -19.84
C VAL A 993 -42.74 43.92 -19.12
N LYS A 994 -43.45 43.03 -19.82
CA LYS A 994 -43.71 41.67 -19.36
C LYS A 994 -42.78 40.71 -20.08
N ILE A 995 -42.36 39.65 -19.41
CA ILE A 995 -41.60 38.57 -20.03
C ILE A 995 -42.42 37.30 -19.87
N ASP A 996 -42.82 36.72 -20.99
CA ASP A 996 -43.60 35.50 -21.01
C ASP A 996 -42.69 34.31 -21.28
N ALA A 997 -42.59 33.38 -20.32
CA ALA A 997 -41.67 32.26 -20.34
C ALA A 997 -42.39 30.93 -20.11
N ILE A 998 -41.86 29.86 -20.70
CA ILE A 998 -42.42 28.51 -20.54
C ILE A 998 -41.42 27.65 -19.78
N LEU A 999 -41.89 27.03 -18.70
CA LEU A 999 -41.15 26.01 -17.96
C LEU A 999 -41.61 24.62 -18.40
N HIS A 1000 -40.65 23.77 -18.74
CA HIS A 1000 -40.86 22.37 -19.06
C HIS A 1000 -40.32 21.53 -17.90
N GLU A 1001 -41.13 20.59 -17.40
CA GLU A 1001 -40.88 19.68 -16.25
C GLU A 1001 -41.48 20.14 -14.91
N ALA A 1002 -42.12 19.19 -14.22
CA ALA A 1002 -42.90 19.44 -13.00
C ALA A 1002 -42.04 19.52 -11.73
N ASP A 1003 -40.82 18.97 -11.76
CA ASP A 1003 -39.93 18.89 -10.60
C ASP A 1003 -39.25 20.24 -10.30
N GLU A 1004 -39.14 21.14 -11.28
CA GLU A 1004 -38.53 22.48 -11.13
C GLU A 1004 -39.50 23.55 -10.59
N ILE A 1005 -40.81 23.28 -10.59
CA ILE A 1005 -41.84 24.25 -10.16
C ILE A 1005 -42.07 24.29 -8.65
N GLY A 1006 -41.67 23.22 -7.94
CA GLY A 1006 -41.79 23.19 -6.48
C GLY A 1006 -41.11 24.38 -5.78
N GLU A 1007 -40.17 25.04 -6.46
CA GLU A 1007 -39.34 26.10 -5.94
C GLU A 1007 -39.70 27.52 -6.42
N VAL A 1008 -40.63 27.68 -7.39
CA VAL A 1008 -41.01 28.99 -7.96
C VAL A 1008 -42.36 29.46 -7.42
N ARG A 1009 -42.43 30.68 -6.85
CA ARG A 1009 -43.66 31.29 -6.33
C ARG A 1009 -43.93 32.64 -6.99
N ILE A 1010 -45.21 33.06 -6.96
CA ILE A 1010 -45.56 34.46 -7.29
C ILE A 1010 -44.83 35.36 -6.29
N GLY A 1011 -44.10 36.36 -6.80
CA GLY A 1011 -43.22 37.25 -6.04
C GLY A 1011 -41.75 36.84 -6.01
N SER A 1012 -41.37 35.67 -6.53
CA SER A 1012 -39.96 35.25 -6.60
C SER A 1012 -39.13 36.27 -7.42
N PRO A 1013 -37.98 36.73 -6.90
CA PRO A 1013 -37.07 37.58 -7.67
C PRO A 1013 -36.45 36.77 -8.80
N ALA A 1014 -36.38 37.39 -9.97
CA ALA A 1014 -35.75 36.81 -11.15
C ALA A 1014 -34.75 37.79 -11.75
N THR A 1015 -33.67 37.25 -12.26
CA THR A 1015 -32.74 38.00 -13.11
C THR A 1015 -32.81 37.45 -14.52
N PHE A 1016 -32.65 38.31 -15.51
CA PHE A 1016 -32.64 37.90 -16.89
C PHE A 1016 -31.65 38.70 -17.71
N VAL A 1017 -31.17 38.09 -18.78
CA VAL A 1017 -30.37 38.73 -19.82
C VAL A 1017 -31.10 38.60 -21.14
N VAL A 1018 -31.11 39.66 -21.94
CA VAL A 1018 -31.67 39.61 -23.30
C VAL A 1018 -30.56 39.36 -24.31
N ALA A 1019 -30.83 38.57 -25.34
CA ALA A 1019 -29.84 38.16 -26.34
C ALA A 1019 -29.10 39.34 -27.01
N SER A 1020 -29.76 40.49 -27.14
CA SER A 1020 -29.21 41.73 -27.71
C SER A 1020 -28.28 42.49 -26.75
N LEU A 1021 -28.34 42.23 -25.44
CA LEU A 1021 -27.55 42.89 -24.40
C LEU A 1021 -26.99 41.85 -23.40
N PRO A 1022 -26.17 40.88 -23.85
CA PRO A 1022 -25.75 39.75 -23.02
C PRO A 1022 -24.87 40.12 -21.82
N LYS A 1023 -24.34 41.36 -21.80
CA LYS A 1023 -23.50 41.89 -20.70
C LYS A 1023 -24.28 42.67 -19.63
N ARG A 1024 -25.58 42.93 -19.83
CA ARG A 1024 -26.40 43.73 -18.91
C ARG A 1024 -27.48 42.85 -18.31
N VAL A 1025 -27.47 42.73 -16.99
CA VAL A 1025 -28.45 41.94 -16.21
C VAL A 1025 -29.60 42.85 -15.83
N PHE A 1026 -30.82 42.38 -16.08
CA PHE A 1026 -32.06 43.04 -15.69
C PHE A 1026 -32.74 42.23 -14.58
N SER A 1027 -33.47 42.90 -13.70
CA SER A 1027 -34.23 42.28 -12.63
C SER A 1027 -35.73 42.37 -12.92
N GLY A 1028 -36.47 41.35 -12.50
CA GLY A 1028 -37.93 41.30 -12.57
C GLY A 1028 -38.50 40.45 -11.44
N GLN A 1029 -39.82 40.43 -11.34
CA GLN A 1029 -40.52 39.59 -10.37
C GLN A 1029 -41.56 38.73 -11.07
N VAL A 1030 -41.70 37.48 -10.63
CA VAL A 1030 -42.73 36.57 -11.13
C VAL A 1030 -44.11 37.07 -10.68
N THR A 1031 -44.97 37.47 -11.61
CA THR A 1031 -46.30 38.02 -11.31
C THR A 1031 -47.42 37.02 -11.58
N GLN A 1032 -47.21 36.06 -12.49
CA GLN A 1032 -48.21 35.06 -12.82
C GLN A 1032 -47.58 33.71 -13.11
N ILE A 1033 -48.20 32.64 -12.61
CA ILE A 1033 -47.87 31.26 -12.93
C ILE A 1033 -49.18 30.56 -13.32
N SER A 1034 -49.25 30.00 -14.52
CA SER A 1034 -50.44 29.31 -15.01
C SER A 1034 -50.06 27.99 -15.69
N ARG A 1035 -50.82 26.93 -15.43
CA ARG A 1035 -50.60 25.63 -16.06
C ARG A 1035 -51.15 25.66 -17.48
N LEU A 1036 -50.33 25.26 -18.46
CA LEU A 1036 -50.79 25.10 -19.83
C LEU A 1036 -51.65 23.82 -19.94
N ALA A 1037 -52.78 23.90 -20.65
CA ALA A 1037 -53.64 22.75 -20.88
C ALA A 1037 -52.87 21.60 -21.57
N PRO A 1038 -53.09 20.33 -21.21
CA PRO A 1038 -52.33 19.22 -21.77
C PRO A 1038 -52.65 19.04 -23.27
N GLY A 1039 -51.73 19.48 -24.13
CA GLY A 1039 -51.60 19.00 -25.51
C GLY A 1039 -50.85 17.67 -25.55
N ALA A 1040 -50.66 17.09 -26.74
CA ALA A 1040 -50.10 15.74 -27.00
C ALA A 1040 -48.63 15.48 -26.55
N ALA A 1041 -48.12 16.17 -25.52
CA ALA A 1041 -46.81 15.97 -24.91
C ALA A 1041 -46.94 15.35 -23.50
N LYS A 1042 -46.02 14.44 -23.16
CA LYS A 1042 -46.03 13.63 -21.91
C LYS A 1042 -45.64 14.39 -20.62
N ALA A 1043 -45.46 15.72 -20.64
CA ALA A 1043 -45.04 16.51 -19.48
C ALA A 1043 -45.94 17.75 -19.23
N ALA A 1044 -46.15 18.12 -17.96
CA ALA A 1044 -46.90 19.32 -17.60
C ALA A 1044 -46.03 20.57 -17.80
N SER A 1045 -46.40 21.46 -18.73
CA SER A 1045 -45.75 22.75 -18.95
C SER A 1045 -46.47 23.87 -18.21
N TYR A 1046 -45.72 24.87 -17.74
CA TYR A 1046 -46.28 26.02 -17.04
C TYR A 1046 -45.80 27.31 -17.67
N ARG A 1047 -46.71 28.27 -17.81
CA ARG A 1047 -46.45 29.62 -18.29
C ARG A 1047 -46.17 30.54 -17.11
N ILE A 1048 -45.03 31.21 -17.12
CA ILE A 1048 -44.56 32.14 -16.09
C ILE A 1048 -44.44 33.53 -16.71
N VAL A 1049 -45.10 34.52 -16.10
CA VAL A 1049 -45.01 35.92 -16.51
C VAL A 1049 -44.19 36.69 -15.49
N LEU A 1050 -43.21 37.46 -15.96
CA LEU A 1050 -42.41 38.35 -15.14
C LEU A 1050 -42.67 39.81 -15.49
N ASP A 1051 -42.87 40.66 -14.48
CA ASP A 1051 -42.89 42.11 -14.67
C ASP A 1051 -41.47 42.66 -14.45
N ALA A 1052 -40.97 43.45 -15.40
CA ALA A 1052 -39.66 44.06 -15.33
C ALA A 1052 -39.73 45.57 -15.65
N PRO A 1053 -39.09 46.44 -14.84
CA PRO A 1053 -39.03 47.86 -15.11
C PRO A 1053 -38.16 48.14 -16.35
N ASN A 1054 -38.66 48.99 -17.24
CA ASN A 1054 -38.00 49.39 -18.49
C ASN A 1054 -37.76 50.92 -18.55
N ALA A 1055 -37.26 51.49 -17.45
CA ALA A 1055 -37.09 52.93 -17.30
C ALA A 1055 -36.21 53.58 -18.39
N ASP A 1056 -35.19 52.86 -18.87
CA ASP A 1056 -34.28 53.32 -19.93
C ASP A 1056 -34.76 52.97 -21.35
N LEU A 1057 -35.95 52.37 -21.51
CA LEU A 1057 -36.50 51.86 -22.78
C LEU A 1057 -35.57 50.89 -23.54
N LEU A 1058 -34.66 50.20 -22.84
CA LEU A 1058 -33.67 49.30 -23.45
C LEU A 1058 -34.29 47.96 -23.87
N LEU A 1059 -35.27 47.47 -23.12
CA LEU A 1059 -35.97 46.22 -23.42
C LEU A 1059 -36.97 46.48 -24.54
N ALA A 1060 -36.72 45.88 -25.71
CA ALA A 1060 -37.62 45.98 -26.85
C ALA A 1060 -38.56 44.76 -26.89
N PRO A 1061 -39.79 44.94 -27.39
CA PRO A 1061 -40.67 43.81 -27.70
C PRO A 1061 -39.96 42.80 -28.62
N LYS A 1062 -40.29 41.51 -28.47
CA LYS A 1062 -39.73 40.36 -29.21
C LYS A 1062 -38.27 40.03 -28.90
N MET A 1063 -37.62 40.70 -27.94
CA MET A 1063 -36.32 40.24 -27.46
C MET A 1063 -36.46 38.92 -26.70
N THR A 1064 -35.62 37.95 -27.02
CA THR A 1064 -35.51 36.70 -26.26
C THR A 1064 -34.71 36.96 -24.98
N ALA A 1065 -35.29 36.58 -23.85
CA ALA A 1065 -34.70 36.68 -22.53
C ALA A 1065 -34.38 35.27 -22.00
N THR A 1066 -33.15 35.09 -21.51
CA THR A 1066 -32.79 33.93 -20.69
C THR A 1066 -32.94 34.32 -19.23
N ILE A 1067 -33.86 33.67 -18.54
CA ILE A 1067 -34.28 34.00 -17.18
C ILE A 1067 -33.66 33.01 -16.22
N ALA A 1068 -33.15 33.50 -15.10
CA ALA A 1068 -32.69 32.73 -13.96
C ALA A 1068 -33.52 33.16 -12.73
N ILE A 1069 -34.32 32.23 -12.21
CA ILE A 1069 -35.17 32.46 -11.03
C ILE A 1069 -34.41 31.93 -9.81
N GLU A 1070 -34.28 32.76 -8.76
CA GLU A 1070 -33.64 32.35 -7.50
C GLU A 1070 -34.68 31.73 -6.56
N PRO A 1071 -34.47 30.48 -6.07
CA PRO A 1071 -35.34 29.89 -5.06
C PRO A 1071 -35.06 30.48 -3.67
N GLU A 1072 -36.11 30.86 -2.95
CA GLU A 1072 -36.00 31.46 -1.61
C GLU A 1072 -35.65 30.40 -0.55
N LYS A 1073 -34.45 30.48 0.04
CA LYS A 1073 -34.02 29.61 1.14
C LYS A 1073 -34.57 30.11 2.47
N ASN A 1074 -35.62 29.44 2.96
CA ASN A 1074 -36.16 29.38 4.34
C ASN A 1074 -37.63 29.88 4.48
N ALA A 1075 -38.59 29.00 4.22
CA ALA A 1075 -39.93 29.07 4.81
C ALA A 1075 -40.52 27.65 4.97
N PRO A 1076 -41.29 27.35 6.05
CA PRO A 1076 -41.76 26.00 6.34
C PRO A 1076 -42.73 25.48 5.26
N SER A 1077 -42.56 24.21 4.89
CA SER A 1077 -43.40 23.51 3.93
C SER A 1077 -44.82 23.32 4.46
N PHE A 1078 -45.81 23.90 3.77
CA PHE A 1078 -47.21 23.52 3.98
C PHE A 1078 -47.44 22.15 3.34
N HIS A 1079 -47.62 21.12 4.17
CA HIS A 1079 -48.25 19.88 3.75
C HIS A 1079 -49.68 20.19 3.27
N ARG A 1080 -50.01 19.83 2.03
CA ARG A 1080 -51.41 19.69 1.62
C ARG A 1080 -51.99 18.41 2.24
N PRO A 1081 -53.13 18.48 2.96
CA PRO A 1081 -53.94 17.29 3.20
C PRO A 1081 -54.60 16.85 1.89
N SER A 1082 -54.65 15.55 1.66
CA SER A 1082 -55.40 14.93 0.58
C SER A 1082 -56.90 15.20 0.71
N GLY A 1083 -57.50 15.75 -0.35
CA GLY A 1083 -58.95 15.70 -0.60
C GLY A 1083 -59.73 16.97 -0.28
N VAL A 1084 -59.69 17.97 -1.16
CA VAL A 1084 -60.79 18.93 -1.37
C VAL A 1084 -60.77 19.38 -2.85
N GLU A 1085 -61.86 19.14 -3.58
CA GLU A 1085 -62.07 19.66 -4.94
C GLU A 1085 -62.22 21.19 -4.94
N PRO A 1086 -61.72 21.91 -5.97
CA PRO A 1086 -61.94 23.34 -6.07
C PRO A 1086 -63.33 23.65 -6.65
N ARG A 1087 -64.13 24.41 -5.90
CA ARG A 1087 -65.25 25.19 -6.46
C ARG A 1087 -64.70 26.35 -7.33
N PRO A 1088 -65.41 26.76 -8.39
CA PRO A 1088 -65.04 27.92 -9.17
C PRO A 1088 -65.39 29.20 -8.38
N ILE A 1089 -64.51 30.19 -8.42
CA ILE A 1089 -64.81 31.56 -8.00
C ILE A 1089 -64.50 32.46 -9.20
N GLU A 1090 -65.48 33.34 -9.48
CA GLU A 1090 -65.53 34.37 -10.54
C GLU A 1090 -64.38 35.38 -10.52
#